data_AF-A0A1I2F8A0-F1
#
_entry.id   AF-A0A1I2F8A0-F1
#
_cell.length_a   1.000
_cell.length_b   1.000
_cell.length_c   1.000
_cell.angle_alpha   90.00
_cell.angle_beta   90.00
_cell.angle_gamma   90.00
#
_symmetry.space_group_name_H-M   'P 1'
#
loop_
_entity.id
_entity.type
_entity.pdbx_description
1 polymer ?
#
loop_
_entity_poly.entity_id
_entity_poly.type
_entity_poly.pdbx_seq_one_letter_code
_entity_poly.pdbx_strand_id
1 'polypeptide(L)'
;MVLQLIDGRPRIAAADVKKALGEEISEPYILQDHVIEDELNLRFAHISRSIEFTCCEFSEAIDMRNAIFDGTVQFRECIFRGNVNGGDEHLAHTVFKADLNFDGSNFHGFVSFIGFCCEGSATFNHCRFFKTETHESELRELPRPPVEFIGGKVNKAFSVKKSVFKGCVSFNGLHCGLGGFFYKTRFDSCEALAVDFTASSYGVACELTRAVFEGAVVLNGVSCGFNFSVALARFCHPDFLVRFDNSKTDNFDASGAMFAGPVDFSGLRCRNANFSVYSSTLDLPTDEPWLEGNIPPWLKAEMEKQFALLPSSVSFSQEEEDGKWILEFPHSSVRWSLQRDGNNISVSIPTAFLGPSFSLASSDIGLNLYFDNAVVRAEADFSNIFCRGFGLFDRAQFSKTVNFSSSRWEADISLRAAIFGQGANFALCRLRNLYAQGSRYAGKADFTGFSCYYAYFNPYEIPLPNLHLAEGPLSSELRTVLAQHNFHLPESCNLKKNENGKWLILSENDEPHAYIEEFSNQLFLNVLSQFLGEKESLNLDHGQIGWILDLDSAYVKYTATFNALHCTAGSFFRNTQFDGKVDLRYGEFGINLQLDGAQFKSMAEFNNISIKNELILRKAIFYEGANFSGAKIRRLIIDSSNPFRKEKIIFTGCTFDFFNGDWRLLVDRQDPEYFSLDPYLVLERCARAAGCHNEADKIYH
;
A
#
# COMPACT_ATOMS: atom_id res chain seq x y z
N MET A 1 -7.93 35.30 57.73
CA MET A 1 -7.22 34.08 57.29
C MET A 1 -5.85 34.51 56.77
N VAL A 2 -4.76 34.09 57.41
CA VAL A 2 -3.40 34.30 56.87
C VAL A 2 -3.22 33.27 55.76
N LEU A 3 -3.20 33.71 54.50
CA LEU A 3 -3.00 32.85 53.35
C LEU A 3 -1.55 32.33 53.39
N GLN A 4 -1.37 31.03 53.65
CA GLN A 4 -0.10 30.38 53.37
C GLN A 4 0.04 30.23 51.86
N LEU A 5 1.10 30.78 51.28
CA LEU A 5 1.41 30.68 49.86
C LEU A 5 2.46 29.57 49.66
N ILE A 6 2.21 28.62 48.76
CA ILE A 6 3.24 27.74 48.18
C ILE A 6 3.44 28.23 46.75
N ASP A 7 4.68 28.57 46.38
CA ASP A 7 5.02 29.16 45.07
C ASP A 7 4.16 30.40 44.69
N GLY A 8 3.65 31.12 45.69
CA GLY A 8 2.81 32.32 45.49
C GLY A 8 1.33 32.06 45.27
N ARG A 9 0.84 30.81 45.31
CA ARG A 9 -0.58 30.47 45.10
C ARG A 9 -1.37 30.34 46.40
N PRO A 10 -2.59 30.89 46.50
CA PRO A 10 -3.49 30.71 47.65
C PRO A 10 -3.90 29.24 47.82
N ARG A 11 -4.04 28.81 49.07
CA ARG A 11 -4.47 27.45 49.43
C ARG A 11 -5.94 27.42 49.88
N ILE A 12 -6.64 26.35 49.54
CA ILE A 12 -8.02 26.09 49.96
C ILE A 12 -8.18 24.61 50.33
N ALA A 13 -8.87 24.32 51.42
CA ALA A 13 -9.14 22.94 51.81
C ALA A 13 -10.19 22.31 50.87
N ALA A 14 -9.99 21.05 50.48
CA ALA A 14 -10.95 20.32 49.64
C ALA A 14 -12.36 20.26 50.25
N ALA A 15 -12.47 20.24 51.58
CA ALA A 15 -13.76 20.28 52.27
C ALA A 15 -14.54 21.59 52.01
N ASP A 16 -13.85 22.73 51.92
CA ASP A 16 -14.46 24.02 51.61
C ASP A 16 -14.90 24.08 50.15
N VAL A 17 -14.09 23.56 49.23
CA VAL A 17 -14.46 23.40 47.81
C VAL A 17 -15.71 22.51 47.68
N LYS A 18 -15.71 21.33 48.32
CA LYS A 18 -16.86 20.42 48.30
C LYS A 18 -18.13 21.06 48.85
N LYS A 19 -18.02 21.80 49.97
CA LYS A 19 -19.14 22.54 50.54
C LYS A 19 -19.67 23.58 49.56
N ALA A 20 -18.77 24.37 48.97
CA ALA A 20 -19.12 25.41 48.02
C ALA A 20 -19.78 24.83 46.76
N LEU A 21 -19.40 23.64 46.29
CA LEU A 21 -20.02 22.95 45.16
C LEU A 21 -21.45 22.44 45.46
N GLY A 22 -21.72 22.08 46.72
CA GLY A 22 -23.00 21.51 47.15
C GLY A 22 -24.14 22.51 47.39
N GLU A 23 -23.87 23.82 47.34
CA GLU A 23 -24.93 24.84 47.54
C GLU A 23 -25.87 24.89 46.30
N GLU A 24 -27.15 25.18 46.50
CA GLU A 24 -28.12 25.29 45.40
C GLU A 24 -28.07 26.69 44.77
N ILE A 25 -26.96 27.00 44.09
CA ILE A 25 -26.75 28.28 43.41
C ILE A 25 -26.60 28.01 41.91
N SER A 26 -27.31 28.78 41.08
CA SER A 26 -27.31 28.62 39.62
C SER A 26 -26.04 29.13 38.93
N GLU A 27 -25.29 30.00 39.60
CA GLU A 27 -24.06 30.58 39.06
C GLU A 27 -22.93 29.55 39.02
N PRO A 28 -22.06 29.57 37.98
CA PRO A 28 -20.90 28.68 37.92
C PRO A 28 -19.98 28.87 39.14
N TYR A 29 -19.47 27.76 39.68
CA TYR A 29 -18.38 27.82 40.65
C TYR A 29 -17.05 27.96 39.92
N ILE A 30 -16.36 29.08 40.12
CA ILE A 30 -15.10 29.42 39.44
C ILE A 30 -13.99 29.51 40.50
N LEU A 31 -12.90 28.77 40.29
CA LEU A 31 -11.70 28.82 41.11
C LEU A 31 -10.46 28.90 40.20
N GLN A 32 -9.59 29.88 40.45
CA GLN A 32 -8.43 30.13 39.61
C GLN A 32 -7.15 30.28 40.43
N ASP A 33 -6.05 29.69 39.99
CA ASP A 33 -4.71 29.83 40.59
C ASP A 33 -4.60 29.38 42.06
N HIS A 34 -5.41 28.40 42.48
CA HIS A 34 -5.40 27.87 43.85
C HIS A 34 -4.72 26.50 43.95
N VAL A 35 -4.17 26.22 45.13
CA VAL A 35 -3.77 24.87 45.56
C VAL A 35 -4.88 24.29 46.44
N ILE A 36 -5.47 23.20 46.00
CA ILE A 36 -6.51 22.46 46.72
C ILE A 36 -5.79 21.40 47.56
N GLU A 37 -5.87 21.58 48.87
CA GLU A 37 -5.31 20.68 49.88
C GLU A 37 -6.29 19.53 50.17
N ASP A 38 -5.75 18.38 50.55
CA ASP A 38 -6.50 17.16 50.88
C ASP A 38 -7.27 16.54 49.69
N GLU A 39 -7.81 15.33 49.92
CA GLU A 39 -8.60 14.61 48.91
C GLU A 39 -9.93 15.33 48.63
N LEU A 40 -10.18 15.67 47.36
CA LEU A 40 -11.48 16.18 46.92
C LEU A 40 -12.42 15.01 46.61
N ASN A 41 -13.10 14.54 47.66
CA ASN A 41 -14.05 13.45 47.56
C ASN A 41 -15.45 13.94 47.17
N LEU A 42 -15.79 13.82 45.88
CA LEU A 42 -17.11 14.11 45.28
C LEU A 42 -17.95 12.84 45.05
N ARG A 43 -17.60 11.72 45.69
CA ARG A 43 -18.30 10.46 45.49
C ARG A 43 -19.78 10.60 45.84
N PHE A 44 -20.66 10.12 44.94
CA PHE A 44 -22.12 10.24 45.05
C PHE A 44 -22.66 11.70 45.12
N ALA A 45 -21.83 12.70 44.84
CA ALA A 45 -22.29 14.08 44.83
C ALA A 45 -23.19 14.36 43.62
N HIS A 46 -24.24 15.16 43.81
CA HIS A 46 -25.02 15.74 42.71
C HIS A 46 -24.73 17.24 42.69
N ILE A 47 -24.08 17.71 41.63
CA ILE A 47 -23.70 19.11 41.46
C ILE A 47 -24.52 19.69 40.31
N SER A 48 -25.46 20.57 40.66
CA SER A 48 -26.47 21.12 39.75
C SER A 48 -25.98 22.33 38.93
N ARG A 49 -24.77 22.81 39.18
CA ARG A 49 -24.17 23.99 38.53
C ARG A 49 -22.91 23.63 37.73
N SER A 50 -22.48 24.54 36.86
CA SER A 50 -21.21 24.42 36.16
C SER A 50 -20.03 24.67 37.10
N ILE A 51 -18.90 24.04 36.79
CA ILE A 51 -17.66 24.12 37.57
C ILE A 51 -16.51 24.50 36.65
N GLU A 52 -15.70 25.46 37.06
CA GLU A 52 -14.50 25.88 36.36
C GLU A 52 -13.31 26.01 37.32
N PHE A 53 -12.34 25.12 37.18
CA PHE A 53 -11.03 25.20 37.78
C PHE A 53 -10.01 25.58 36.70
N THR A 54 -9.29 26.69 36.89
CA THR A 54 -8.29 27.16 35.93
C THR A 54 -6.95 27.35 36.64
N CYS A 55 -5.87 26.79 36.10
CA CYS A 55 -4.51 26.87 36.68
C CYS A 55 -4.41 26.37 38.14
N CYS A 56 -5.34 25.51 38.57
CA CYS A 56 -5.38 24.98 39.93
C CYS A 56 -4.49 23.75 40.09
N GLU A 57 -4.02 23.52 41.30
CA GLU A 57 -3.23 22.33 41.66
C GLU A 57 -3.98 21.50 42.71
N PHE A 58 -4.20 20.22 42.43
CA PHE A 58 -4.80 19.26 43.34
C PHE A 58 -3.68 18.43 43.96
N SER A 59 -3.44 18.65 45.26
CA SER A 59 -2.30 18.05 45.96
C SER A 59 -2.50 16.55 46.20
N GLU A 60 -3.74 16.14 46.45
CA GLU A 60 -4.15 14.76 46.70
C GLU A 60 -5.15 14.28 45.63
N ALA A 61 -5.77 13.13 45.84
CA ALA A 61 -6.70 12.52 44.88
C ALA A 61 -8.03 13.28 44.75
N ILE A 62 -8.68 13.11 43.60
CA ILE A 62 -10.06 13.52 43.33
C ILE A 62 -10.88 12.26 43.05
N ASP A 63 -11.92 12.04 43.85
CA ASP A 63 -12.85 10.92 43.69
C ASP A 63 -14.22 11.44 43.26
N MET A 64 -14.59 11.21 42.01
CA MET A 64 -15.87 11.60 41.41
C MET A 64 -16.79 10.41 41.17
N ARG A 65 -16.49 9.21 41.70
CA ARG A 65 -17.26 7.99 41.39
C ARG A 65 -18.74 8.15 41.75
N ASN A 66 -19.61 7.85 40.79
CA ASN A 66 -21.08 7.99 40.90
C ASN A 66 -21.56 9.42 41.15
N ALA A 67 -20.72 10.43 40.89
CA ALA A 67 -21.18 11.81 40.91
C ALA A 67 -22.01 12.13 39.66
N ILE A 68 -22.95 13.07 39.80
CA ILE A 68 -23.76 13.60 38.70
C ILE A 68 -23.49 15.09 38.60
N PHE A 69 -23.08 15.55 37.43
CA PHE A 69 -22.85 16.95 37.11
C PHE A 69 -23.87 17.39 36.06
N ASP A 70 -24.77 18.31 36.43
CA ASP A 70 -25.77 18.84 35.50
C ASP A 70 -25.16 19.90 34.56
N GLY A 71 -24.19 20.66 35.07
CA GLY A 71 -23.47 21.70 34.32
C GLY A 71 -22.17 21.21 33.68
N THR A 72 -21.53 22.12 32.95
CA THR A 72 -20.21 21.86 32.34
C THR A 72 -19.15 21.77 33.42
N VAL A 73 -18.24 20.81 33.30
CA VAL A 73 -17.12 20.61 34.24
C VAL A 73 -15.81 20.90 33.52
N GLN A 74 -15.07 21.90 34.01
CA GLN A 74 -13.83 22.35 33.40
C GLN A 74 -12.67 22.35 34.40
N PHE A 75 -11.57 21.75 33.98
CA PHE A 75 -10.27 21.73 34.64
C PHE A 75 -9.21 22.14 33.61
N ARG A 76 -9.03 23.45 33.43
CA ARG A 76 -8.11 23.98 32.41
C ARG A 76 -6.75 24.22 33.02
N GLU A 77 -5.71 23.74 32.34
CA GLU A 77 -4.31 23.98 32.73
C GLU A 77 -4.02 23.59 34.19
N CYS A 78 -4.74 22.59 34.71
CA CYS A 78 -4.64 22.15 36.10
C CYS A 78 -3.52 21.12 36.28
N ILE A 79 -3.04 20.97 37.51
CA ILE A 79 -2.05 19.96 37.89
C ILE A 79 -2.69 19.01 38.89
N PHE A 80 -2.73 17.72 38.56
CA PHE A 80 -3.24 16.67 39.42
C PHE A 80 -2.06 15.84 39.94
N ARG A 81 -1.68 16.04 41.21
CA ARG A 81 -0.62 15.24 41.85
C ARG A 81 -1.12 13.86 42.28
N GLY A 82 -2.32 13.81 42.84
CA GLY A 82 -3.00 12.56 43.19
C GLY A 82 -3.76 11.93 42.03
N ASN A 83 -4.47 10.85 42.33
CA ASN A 83 -5.29 10.11 41.36
C ASN A 83 -6.56 10.90 40.99
N VAL A 84 -7.01 10.76 39.75
CA VAL A 84 -8.32 11.27 39.29
C VAL A 84 -9.20 10.09 38.98
N ASN A 85 -10.26 9.88 39.78
CA ASN A 85 -11.11 8.71 39.69
C ASN A 85 -12.57 9.09 39.40
N GLY A 86 -13.00 8.92 38.15
CA GLY A 86 -14.39 9.00 37.70
C GLY A 86 -15.06 7.64 37.48
N GLY A 87 -14.47 6.52 37.90
CA GLY A 87 -15.06 5.20 37.75
C GLY A 87 -14.11 4.06 38.11
N ASP A 88 -14.67 2.92 38.54
CA ASP A 88 -13.92 1.69 38.83
C ASP A 88 -14.67 0.42 38.34
N GLU A 89 -14.09 -0.75 38.60
CA GLU A 89 -14.63 -2.05 38.14
C GLU A 89 -15.96 -2.44 38.81
N HIS A 90 -16.31 -1.82 39.94
CA HIS A 90 -17.51 -2.15 40.71
C HIS A 90 -18.62 -1.12 40.52
N LEU A 91 -18.24 0.13 40.28
CA LEU A 91 -19.12 1.30 40.29
C LEU A 91 -18.67 2.28 39.20
N ALA A 92 -19.36 2.26 38.06
CA ALA A 92 -18.95 2.98 36.86
C ALA A 92 -20.08 3.89 36.37
N HIS A 93 -20.31 5.03 37.04
CA HIS A 93 -21.47 5.89 36.76
C HIS A 93 -21.24 7.39 37.02
N THR A 94 -20.02 7.93 36.88
CA THR A 94 -19.93 9.39 36.86
C THR A 94 -20.64 9.91 35.61
N VAL A 95 -21.65 10.75 35.80
CA VAL A 95 -22.48 11.30 34.73
C VAL A 95 -22.20 12.79 34.60
N PHE A 96 -21.74 13.20 33.42
CA PHE A 96 -21.63 14.59 33.01
C PHE A 96 -22.76 14.86 32.00
N LYS A 97 -23.79 15.63 32.38
CA LYS A 97 -24.90 15.98 31.48
C LYS A 97 -24.55 17.08 30.47
N ALA A 98 -23.38 17.69 30.62
CA ALA A 98 -22.82 18.68 29.70
C ALA A 98 -21.41 18.26 29.27
N ASP A 99 -20.57 19.22 28.89
CA ASP A 99 -19.20 18.95 28.46
C ASP A 99 -18.25 18.73 29.65
N LEU A 100 -17.26 17.87 29.46
CA LEU A 100 -16.14 17.62 30.36
C LEU A 100 -14.85 18.11 29.68
N ASN A 101 -14.10 19.01 30.33
CA ASN A 101 -12.91 19.61 29.73
C ASN A 101 -11.72 19.58 30.69
N PHE A 102 -10.62 18.95 30.29
CA PHE A 102 -9.35 18.88 31.00
C PHE A 102 -8.18 19.56 30.24
N ASP A 103 -8.47 20.37 29.22
CA ASP A 103 -7.47 20.86 28.27
C ASP A 103 -6.27 21.56 28.96
N GLY A 104 -5.06 21.22 28.50
CA GLY A 104 -3.80 21.74 29.03
C GLY A 104 -3.37 21.15 30.37
N SER A 105 -4.12 20.21 30.96
CA SER A 105 -3.83 19.69 32.30
C SER A 105 -2.71 18.63 32.34
N ASN A 106 -2.06 18.55 33.50
CA ASN A 106 -0.98 17.61 33.80
C ASN A 106 -1.43 16.61 34.88
N PHE A 107 -1.33 15.32 34.58
CA PHE A 107 -1.70 14.22 35.48
C PHE A 107 -0.44 13.47 35.91
N HIS A 108 -0.11 13.54 37.20
CA HIS A 108 1.00 12.80 37.80
C HIS A 108 0.56 11.50 38.47
N GLY A 109 -0.70 11.41 38.90
CA GLY A 109 -1.33 10.19 39.42
C GLY A 109 -2.00 9.34 38.36
N PHE A 110 -2.70 8.29 38.83
CA PHE A 110 -3.54 7.43 37.99
C PHE A 110 -4.81 8.17 37.54
N VAL A 111 -5.27 7.91 36.32
CA VAL A 111 -6.50 8.50 35.78
C VAL A 111 -7.46 7.39 35.36
N SER A 112 -8.61 7.30 36.02
CA SER A 112 -9.61 6.27 35.74
C SER A 112 -10.97 6.89 35.44
N PHE A 113 -11.47 6.67 34.22
CA PHE A 113 -12.81 7.00 33.76
C PHE A 113 -13.50 5.74 33.24
N ILE A 114 -13.54 4.68 34.06
CA ILE A 114 -14.21 3.44 33.69
C ILE A 114 -15.73 3.65 33.71
N GLY A 115 -16.39 3.38 32.58
CA GLY A 115 -17.83 3.45 32.37
C GLY A 115 -18.48 4.81 32.63
N PHE A 116 -17.70 5.90 32.59
CA PHE A 116 -18.27 7.26 32.69
C PHE A 116 -19.23 7.54 31.54
N CYS A 117 -20.21 8.41 31.79
CA CYS A 117 -21.15 8.89 30.78
C CYS A 117 -21.03 10.41 30.65
N CYS A 118 -20.83 10.90 29.44
CA CYS A 118 -20.78 12.32 29.11
C CYS A 118 -21.78 12.61 27.99
N GLU A 119 -22.85 13.35 28.27
CA GLU A 119 -23.84 13.75 27.28
C GLU A 119 -23.32 14.83 26.32
N GLY A 120 -22.29 15.56 26.75
CA GLY A 120 -21.54 16.51 25.93
C GLY A 120 -20.32 15.88 25.24
N SER A 121 -19.30 16.69 25.05
CA SER A 121 -17.96 16.29 24.61
C SER A 121 -17.03 16.10 25.81
N ALA A 122 -16.07 15.20 25.70
CA ALA A 122 -15.00 15.03 26.66
C ALA A 122 -13.66 15.41 26.02
N THR A 123 -13.01 16.46 26.51
CA THR A 123 -11.77 16.99 25.96
C THR A 123 -10.62 16.89 26.96
N PHE A 124 -9.49 16.41 26.46
CA PHE A 124 -8.22 16.24 27.16
C PHE A 124 -7.10 16.67 26.21
N ASN A 125 -7.28 17.79 25.51
CA ASN A 125 -6.29 18.28 24.54
C ASN A 125 -5.08 18.85 25.27
N HIS A 126 -3.90 18.76 24.65
CA HIS A 126 -2.66 19.27 25.22
C HIS A 126 -2.32 18.73 26.63
N CYS A 127 -2.92 17.61 27.02
CA CYS A 127 -2.73 17.01 28.33
C CYS A 127 -1.44 16.20 28.38
N ARG A 128 -0.87 16.06 29.58
CA ARG A 128 0.27 15.18 29.82
C ARG A 128 -0.04 14.21 30.94
N PHE A 129 0.09 12.92 30.64
CA PHE A 129 -0.08 11.84 31.62
C PHE A 129 1.30 11.26 31.91
N PHE A 130 1.83 11.56 33.09
CA PHE A 130 3.21 11.26 33.45
C PHE A 130 3.40 9.88 34.08
N LYS A 131 2.34 9.29 34.66
CA LYS A 131 2.43 7.99 35.32
C LYS A 131 2.72 6.88 34.30
N THR A 132 3.77 6.11 34.53
CA THR A 132 4.20 5.00 33.66
C THR A 132 3.88 3.64 34.25
N GLU A 133 3.99 3.50 35.57
CA GLU A 133 3.77 2.23 36.28
C GLU A 133 2.33 1.76 36.15
N THR A 134 2.16 0.48 35.83
CA THR A 134 0.89 -0.22 35.99
C THR A 134 0.61 -0.50 37.46
N HIS A 135 -0.65 -0.51 37.89
CA HIS A 135 -1.02 -0.93 39.24
C HIS A 135 -1.47 -2.39 39.24
N GLU A 136 -1.08 -3.15 40.26
CA GLU A 136 -1.58 -4.50 40.49
C GLU A 136 -3.09 -4.44 40.82
N SER A 137 -3.91 -5.16 40.07
CA SER A 137 -5.32 -5.33 40.43
C SER A 137 -5.43 -6.52 41.37
N GLU A 138 -6.05 -6.35 42.53
CA GLU A 138 -6.34 -7.48 43.44
C GLU A 138 -7.29 -8.52 42.81
N LEU A 139 -8.02 -8.14 41.75
CA LEU A 139 -9.10 -8.93 41.16
C LEU A 139 -8.76 -9.49 39.78
N ARG A 140 -7.71 -9.01 39.12
CA ARG A 140 -7.32 -9.45 37.76
C ARG A 140 -5.89 -9.94 37.75
N GLU A 141 -5.67 -11.03 37.02
CA GLU A 141 -4.32 -11.56 36.74
C GLU A 141 -3.47 -10.61 35.87
N LEU A 142 -4.06 -9.55 35.32
CA LEU A 142 -3.39 -8.61 34.41
C LEU A 142 -3.22 -7.22 35.04
N PRO A 143 -2.03 -6.60 34.88
CA PRO A 143 -1.75 -5.25 35.34
C PRO A 143 -2.67 -4.21 34.66
N ARG A 144 -3.09 -3.19 35.41
CA ARG A 144 -3.95 -2.11 34.89
C ARG A 144 -3.12 -0.95 34.35
N PRO A 145 -3.51 -0.35 33.21
CA PRO A 145 -2.81 0.79 32.66
C PRO A 145 -3.00 2.03 33.56
N PRO A 146 -2.03 2.95 33.61
CA PRO A 146 -2.12 4.15 34.44
C PRO A 146 -3.22 5.12 34.02
N VAL A 147 -3.72 5.00 32.77
CA VAL A 147 -4.83 5.81 32.25
C VAL A 147 -5.90 4.91 31.62
N GLU A 148 -7.15 5.05 32.06
CA GLU A 148 -8.27 4.20 31.65
C GLU A 148 -9.49 5.04 31.24
N PHE A 149 -10.01 4.78 30.05
CA PHE A 149 -11.29 5.30 29.53
C PHE A 149 -12.24 4.14 29.17
N ILE A 150 -12.09 3.01 29.86
CA ILE A 150 -12.69 1.73 29.49
C ILE A 150 -14.22 1.80 29.60
N GLY A 151 -14.92 1.42 28.53
CA GLY A 151 -16.39 1.37 28.49
C GLY A 151 -17.08 2.73 28.62
N GLY A 152 -16.32 3.83 28.55
CA GLY A 152 -16.86 5.18 28.62
C GLY A 152 -17.81 5.49 27.47
N LYS A 153 -18.78 6.38 27.70
CA LYS A 153 -19.76 6.81 26.70
C LYS A 153 -19.74 8.33 26.60
N VAL A 154 -19.48 8.85 25.41
CA VAL A 154 -19.49 10.28 25.10
C VAL A 154 -20.47 10.52 23.95
N ASN A 155 -21.59 11.20 24.18
CA ASN A 155 -22.61 11.37 23.14
C ASN A 155 -22.11 12.24 21.96
N LYS A 156 -21.14 13.12 22.19
CA LYS A 156 -20.51 13.93 21.14
C LYS A 156 -19.09 13.43 20.82
N ALA A 157 -18.08 14.28 21.05
CA ALA A 157 -16.70 14.02 20.67
C ALA A 157 -15.83 13.69 21.89
N PHE A 158 -14.94 12.72 21.74
CA PHE A 158 -13.81 12.49 22.64
C PHE A 158 -12.54 13.02 21.98
N SER A 159 -11.80 13.91 22.64
CA SER A 159 -10.66 14.60 22.02
C SER A 159 -9.45 14.60 22.94
N VAL A 160 -8.31 14.08 22.47
CA VAL A 160 -7.01 14.05 23.17
C VAL A 160 -5.90 14.63 22.29
N LYS A 161 -6.22 15.66 21.50
CA LYS A 161 -5.33 16.21 20.47
C LYS A 161 -4.06 16.78 21.10
N LYS A 162 -2.91 16.48 20.51
CA LYS A 162 -1.58 16.95 20.96
C LYS A 162 -1.25 16.59 22.41
N SER A 163 -1.88 15.55 22.96
CA SER A 163 -1.63 15.06 24.31
C SER A 163 -0.52 14.02 24.31
N VAL A 164 0.12 13.83 25.47
CA VAL A 164 1.24 12.89 25.64
C VAL A 164 0.92 11.92 26.77
N PHE A 165 0.97 10.62 26.47
CA PHE A 165 0.83 9.52 27.44
C PHE A 165 2.19 8.88 27.64
N LYS A 166 2.78 9.01 28.84
CA LYS A 166 4.07 8.38 29.17
C LYS A 166 3.93 6.90 29.47
N GLY A 167 2.83 6.50 30.10
CA GLY A 167 2.48 5.11 30.39
C GLY A 167 1.44 4.53 29.43
N CYS A 168 1.06 3.29 29.71
CA CYS A 168 0.01 2.58 28.96
C CYS A 168 -1.35 3.27 29.12
N VAL A 169 -2.21 3.18 28.10
CA VAL A 169 -3.56 3.75 28.14
C VAL A 169 -4.57 2.82 27.45
N SER A 170 -5.75 2.67 28.04
CA SER A 170 -6.84 1.90 27.47
C SER A 170 -8.05 2.76 27.16
N PHE A 171 -8.48 2.71 25.89
CA PHE A 171 -9.75 3.21 25.35
C PHE A 171 -10.70 2.05 25.01
N ASN A 172 -10.48 0.88 25.60
CA ASN A 172 -11.24 -0.33 25.32
C ASN A 172 -12.74 -0.09 25.54
N GLY A 173 -13.56 -0.37 24.52
CA GLY A 173 -15.01 -0.20 24.59
C GLY A 173 -15.48 1.26 24.70
N LEU A 174 -14.60 2.25 24.51
CA LEU A 174 -14.99 3.66 24.47
C LEU A 174 -15.97 3.89 23.32
N HIS A 175 -17.12 4.47 23.62
CA HIS A 175 -18.16 4.80 22.65
C HIS A 175 -18.31 6.32 22.51
N CYS A 176 -18.18 6.83 21.28
CA CYS A 176 -18.37 8.24 20.95
C CYS A 176 -19.47 8.41 19.90
N GLY A 177 -20.50 9.21 20.17
CA GLY A 177 -21.61 9.42 19.24
C GLY A 177 -21.23 10.21 17.99
N LEU A 178 -20.21 11.08 18.07
CA LEU A 178 -19.62 11.75 16.90
C LEU A 178 -18.26 11.15 16.54
N GLY A 179 -17.23 11.32 17.37
CA GLY A 179 -15.91 10.86 16.97
C GLY A 179 -14.84 10.93 18.05
N GLY A 180 -13.74 10.23 17.80
CA GLY A 180 -12.54 10.19 18.62
C GLY A 180 -11.39 10.88 17.90
N PHE A 181 -10.82 11.92 18.51
CA PHE A 181 -9.80 12.75 17.88
C PHE A 181 -8.47 12.67 18.65
N PHE A 182 -7.50 12.00 18.03
CA PHE A 182 -6.16 11.72 18.56
C PHE A 182 -5.08 12.39 17.70
N TYR A 183 -5.43 13.53 17.09
CA TYR A 183 -4.55 14.26 16.18
C TYR A 183 -3.27 14.69 16.90
N LYS A 184 -2.11 14.25 16.37
CA LYS A 184 -0.78 14.50 16.94
C LYS A 184 -0.64 14.06 18.41
N THR A 185 -1.43 13.08 18.84
CA THR A 185 -1.27 12.48 20.15
C THR A 185 -0.05 11.58 20.16
N ARG A 186 0.71 11.59 21.25
CA ARG A 186 1.93 10.79 21.41
C ARG A 186 1.77 9.80 22.56
N PHE A 187 2.01 8.53 22.27
CA PHE A 187 2.00 7.43 23.21
C PHE A 187 3.43 6.90 23.37
N ASP A 188 4.08 7.32 24.45
CA ASP A 188 5.51 7.10 24.75
C ASP A 188 5.79 5.81 25.53
N SER A 189 4.78 4.98 25.78
CA SER A 189 4.98 3.70 26.45
C SER A 189 5.72 2.72 25.53
N CYS A 190 6.79 2.10 26.05
CA CYS A 190 7.55 1.05 25.37
C CYS A 190 7.15 -0.37 25.82
N GLU A 191 6.09 -0.49 26.62
CA GLU A 191 5.65 -1.78 27.17
C GLU A 191 4.82 -2.60 26.17
N ALA A 192 4.66 -3.89 26.45
CA ALA A 192 3.95 -4.84 25.59
C ALA A 192 2.44 -4.58 25.44
N LEU A 193 1.84 -3.72 26.27
CA LEU A 193 0.42 -3.33 26.23
C LEU A 193 0.27 -1.80 26.28
N ALA A 194 0.90 -1.09 25.34
CA ALA A 194 0.99 0.37 25.41
C ALA A 194 -0.34 1.10 25.14
N VAL A 195 -1.10 0.72 24.10
CA VAL A 195 -2.35 1.42 23.75
C VAL A 195 -3.44 0.47 23.25
N ASP A 196 -4.59 0.45 23.93
CA ASP A 196 -5.71 -0.46 23.62
C ASP A 196 -6.96 0.31 23.17
N PHE A 197 -7.38 0.11 21.92
CA PHE A 197 -8.63 0.62 21.34
C PHE A 197 -9.68 -0.48 21.11
N THR A 198 -9.48 -1.67 21.67
CA THR A 198 -10.31 -2.84 21.39
C THR A 198 -11.79 -2.53 21.58
N ALA A 199 -12.62 -2.89 20.60
CA ALA A 199 -14.06 -2.71 20.61
C ALA A 199 -14.56 -1.26 20.82
N SER A 200 -13.69 -0.25 20.61
CA SER A 200 -14.12 1.15 20.61
C SER A 200 -14.98 1.46 19.37
N SER A 201 -15.92 2.40 19.53
CA SER A 201 -16.94 2.70 18.52
C SER A 201 -17.16 4.19 18.39
N TYR A 202 -17.14 4.69 17.15
CA TYR A 202 -17.20 6.10 16.80
C TYR A 202 -18.29 6.33 15.75
N GLY A 203 -19.29 7.15 16.07
CA GLY A 203 -20.46 7.33 15.22
C GLY A 203 -20.17 7.92 13.83
N VAL A 204 -19.12 8.74 13.72
CA VAL A 204 -18.65 9.36 12.47
C VAL A 204 -17.20 8.98 12.21
N ALA A 205 -16.27 9.37 13.09
CA ALA A 205 -14.84 9.22 12.78
C ALA A 205 -13.95 8.85 13.97
N CYS A 206 -12.91 8.06 13.70
CA CYS A 206 -11.74 7.92 14.56
C CYS A 206 -10.51 8.44 13.81
N GLU A 207 -9.89 9.50 14.35
CA GLU A 207 -8.76 10.18 13.74
C GLU A 207 -7.51 10.02 14.60
N LEU A 208 -6.66 9.07 14.21
CA LEU A 208 -5.29 8.88 14.73
C LEU A 208 -4.25 9.59 13.85
N THR A 209 -4.69 10.59 13.08
CA THR A 209 -3.85 11.29 12.11
C THR A 209 -2.63 11.92 12.79
N ARG A 210 -1.44 11.58 12.30
CA ARG A 210 -0.14 12.02 12.86
C ARG A 210 0.09 11.60 14.31
N ALA A 211 -0.64 10.61 14.81
CA ALA A 211 -0.37 10.04 16.12
C ALA A 211 0.95 9.24 16.08
N VAL A 212 1.67 9.22 17.21
CA VAL A 212 2.94 8.48 17.34
C VAL A 212 2.77 7.45 18.45
N PHE A 213 3.07 6.20 18.12
CA PHE A 213 3.02 5.06 19.03
C PHE A 213 4.40 4.44 19.16
N GLU A 214 5.05 4.61 20.32
CA GLU A 214 6.38 4.06 20.59
C GLU A 214 6.32 2.56 21.00
N GLY A 215 5.16 2.08 21.45
CA GLY A 215 4.95 0.70 21.91
C GLY A 215 3.81 -0.03 21.17
N ALA A 216 3.32 -1.12 21.77
CA ALA A 216 2.28 -1.96 21.19
C ALA A 216 0.93 -1.24 21.07
N VAL A 217 0.22 -1.45 19.96
CA VAL A 217 -1.11 -0.86 19.72
C VAL A 217 -2.09 -1.93 19.27
N VAL A 218 -3.25 -1.98 19.90
CA VAL A 218 -4.34 -2.90 19.55
C VAL A 218 -5.55 -2.08 19.08
N LEU A 219 -5.95 -2.26 17.83
CA LEU A 219 -7.09 -1.58 17.19
C LEU A 219 -8.17 -2.59 16.77
N ASN A 220 -8.30 -3.68 17.53
CA ASN A 220 -9.18 -4.78 17.18
C ASN A 220 -10.65 -4.42 17.34
N GLY A 221 -11.45 -4.68 16.30
CA GLY A 221 -12.89 -4.42 16.33
C GLY A 221 -13.26 -2.94 16.46
N VAL A 222 -12.35 -2.02 16.11
CA VAL A 222 -12.67 -0.59 16.06
C VAL A 222 -13.75 -0.38 14.99
N SER A 223 -14.84 0.27 15.38
CA SER A 223 -15.97 0.55 14.48
C SER A 223 -16.13 2.05 14.29
N CYS A 224 -16.08 2.52 13.04
CA CYS A 224 -16.38 3.91 12.67
C CYS A 224 -17.57 3.94 11.72
N GLY A 225 -18.49 4.91 11.89
CA GLY A 225 -19.63 5.05 10.99
C GLY A 225 -19.23 5.55 9.60
N PHE A 226 -18.18 6.37 9.51
CA PHE A 226 -17.71 6.96 8.26
C PHE A 226 -16.20 6.82 8.05
N ASN A 227 -15.36 7.42 8.87
CA ASN A 227 -13.91 7.48 8.61
C ASN A 227 -13.08 6.89 9.74
N PHE A 228 -12.11 6.04 9.41
CA PHE A 228 -11.07 5.60 10.32
C PHE A 228 -9.73 5.94 9.69
N SER A 229 -9.09 7.01 10.19
CA SER A 229 -7.84 7.52 9.64
C SER A 229 -6.69 7.29 10.59
N VAL A 230 -5.66 6.58 10.11
CA VAL A 230 -4.31 6.51 10.66
C VAL A 230 -3.32 7.24 9.74
N ALA A 231 -3.80 8.17 8.92
CA ALA A 231 -2.97 8.90 7.96
C ALA A 231 -1.79 9.60 8.65
N LEU A 232 -0.59 9.41 8.11
CA LEU A 232 0.67 9.91 8.69
C LEU A 232 0.93 9.44 10.13
N ALA A 233 0.20 8.46 10.66
CA ALA A 233 0.50 7.89 11.97
C ALA A 233 1.79 7.07 11.90
N ARG A 234 2.50 6.99 13.03
CA ARG A 234 3.76 6.26 13.15
C ARG A 234 3.65 5.21 14.24
N PHE A 235 3.82 3.95 13.84
CA PHE A 235 3.90 2.80 14.74
C PHE A 235 5.37 2.39 14.79
N CYS A 236 6.09 2.89 15.79
CA CYS A 236 7.56 2.92 15.81
C CYS A 236 8.20 1.61 16.31
N HIS A 237 7.45 0.76 17.02
CA HIS A 237 8.03 -0.45 17.59
C HIS A 237 8.25 -1.54 16.53
N PRO A 238 9.47 -2.08 16.35
CA PRO A 238 9.78 -3.05 15.28
C PRO A 238 9.22 -4.45 15.53
N ASP A 239 9.04 -4.83 16.79
CA ASP A 239 8.64 -6.21 17.14
C ASP A 239 7.16 -6.36 17.51
N PHE A 240 6.43 -5.25 17.69
CA PHE A 240 5.04 -5.33 18.13
C PHE A 240 4.10 -5.30 16.94
N LEU A 241 3.20 -6.27 16.93
CA LEU A 241 2.15 -6.41 15.94
C LEU A 241 1.06 -5.35 16.18
N VAL A 242 0.84 -4.51 15.17
CA VAL A 242 -0.32 -3.61 15.14
C VAL A 242 -1.48 -4.36 14.50
N ARG A 243 -2.56 -4.58 15.27
CA ARG A 243 -3.72 -5.35 14.81
C ARG A 243 -4.92 -4.45 14.57
N PHE A 244 -5.58 -4.63 13.41
CA PHE A 244 -6.84 -3.99 13.02
C PHE A 244 -7.94 -5.02 12.82
N ASP A 245 -7.80 -6.21 13.41
CA ASP A 245 -8.64 -7.37 13.14
C ASP A 245 -10.13 -7.03 13.28
N ASN A 246 -10.92 -7.39 12.27
CA ASN A 246 -12.37 -7.17 12.25
C ASN A 246 -12.81 -5.71 12.44
N SER A 247 -11.93 -4.73 12.20
CA SER A 247 -12.31 -3.33 12.20
C SER A 247 -13.30 -3.03 11.09
N LYS A 248 -14.22 -2.09 11.35
CA LYS A 248 -15.27 -1.70 10.41
C LYS A 248 -15.29 -0.19 10.23
N THR A 249 -15.27 0.29 9.01
CA THR A 249 -15.43 1.72 8.67
C THR A 249 -16.04 1.86 7.29
N ASP A 250 -16.53 3.02 6.87
CA ASP A 250 -16.84 3.23 5.44
C ASP A 250 -15.53 3.53 4.68
N ASN A 251 -14.73 4.46 5.19
CA ASN A 251 -13.44 4.83 4.66
C ASN A 251 -12.33 4.50 5.67
N PHE A 252 -11.34 3.73 5.24
CA PHE A 252 -10.11 3.47 5.97
C PHE A 252 -8.97 4.22 5.28
N ASP A 253 -8.27 5.07 6.01
CA ASP A 253 -7.20 5.89 5.44
C ASP A 253 -5.91 5.74 6.25
N ALA A 254 -4.95 5.06 5.65
CA ALA A 254 -3.59 4.89 6.14
C ALA A 254 -2.57 5.58 5.22
N SER A 255 -2.98 6.59 4.44
CA SER A 255 -2.08 7.32 3.56
C SER A 255 -0.91 7.95 4.32
N GLY A 256 0.31 7.67 3.86
CA GLY A 256 1.55 8.10 4.49
C GLY A 256 1.80 7.53 5.89
N ALA A 257 1.02 6.57 6.36
CA ALA A 257 1.27 5.90 7.63
C ALA A 257 2.57 5.08 7.56
N MET A 258 3.24 4.94 8.70
CA MET A 258 4.49 4.20 8.82
C MET A 258 4.38 3.10 9.88
N PHE A 259 4.69 1.86 9.50
CA PHE A 259 4.71 0.71 10.39
C PHE A 259 6.12 0.14 10.45
N ALA A 260 6.83 0.36 11.57
CA ALA A 260 8.17 -0.18 11.80
C ALA A 260 8.13 -1.69 12.09
N GLY A 261 7.08 -2.16 12.74
CA GLY A 261 6.83 -3.57 13.06
C GLY A 261 5.75 -4.21 12.20
N PRO A 262 5.41 -5.48 12.49
CA PRO A 262 4.41 -6.20 11.71
C PRO A 262 3.03 -5.56 11.87
N VAL A 263 2.21 -5.64 10.82
CA VAL A 263 0.84 -5.10 10.84
C VAL A 263 -0.14 -6.09 10.22
N ASP A 264 -1.30 -6.21 10.85
CA ASP A 264 -2.38 -7.10 10.43
C ASP A 264 -3.69 -6.33 10.29
N PHE A 265 -4.17 -6.23 9.05
CA PHE A 265 -5.48 -5.70 8.65
C PHE A 265 -6.45 -6.83 8.27
N SER A 266 -6.18 -8.07 8.66
CA SER A 266 -7.00 -9.21 8.25
C SER A 266 -8.45 -9.04 8.72
N GLY A 267 -9.38 -9.29 7.81
CA GLY A 267 -10.81 -9.12 8.07
C GLY A 267 -11.26 -7.65 8.22
N LEU A 268 -10.45 -6.67 7.80
CA LEU A 268 -10.90 -5.29 7.67
C LEU A 268 -12.12 -5.23 6.75
N ARG A 269 -13.16 -4.54 7.21
CA ARG A 269 -14.38 -4.31 6.42
C ARG A 269 -14.56 -2.83 6.19
N CYS A 270 -14.35 -2.40 4.96
CA CYS A 270 -14.61 -1.02 4.58
C CYS A 270 -15.13 -0.87 3.17
N ARG A 271 -15.68 0.28 2.83
CA ARG A 271 -16.00 0.63 1.43
C ARG A 271 -14.73 1.05 0.70
N ASN A 272 -13.92 1.93 1.27
CA ASN A 272 -12.64 2.34 0.68
C ASN A 272 -11.49 2.07 1.65
N ALA A 273 -10.36 1.62 1.13
CA ALA A 273 -9.11 1.51 1.87
C ALA A 273 -7.99 2.21 1.12
N ASN A 274 -7.39 3.23 1.73
CA ASN A 274 -6.33 4.02 1.14
C ASN A 274 -4.99 3.80 1.87
N PHE A 275 -4.03 3.23 1.15
CA PHE A 275 -2.63 3.05 1.55
C PHE A 275 -1.68 3.76 0.56
N SER A 276 -2.18 4.67 -0.27
CA SER A 276 -1.35 5.42 -1.23
C SER A 276 -0.45 6.47 -0.57
N VAL A 277 0.46 7.05 -1.35
CA VAL A 277 1.23 8.24 -0.95
C VAL A 277 0.32 9.35 -0.40
N TYR A 278 0.73 9.92 0.72
CA TYR A 278 0.22 11.20 1.19
C TYR A 278 0.97 12.33 0.47
N SER A 279 0.27 13.09 -0.36
CA SER A 279 0.80 14.32 -0.99
C SER A 279 0.26 15.55 -0.27
N SER A 280 1.13 16.48 0.10
CA SER A 280 0.73 17.78 0.64
C SER A 280 1.57 18.88 0.01
N THR A 281 0.93 19.98 -0.37
CA THR A 281 1.60 21.19 -0.82
C THR A 281 1.87 22.11 0.37
N LEU A 282 3.12 22.55 0.51
CA LEU A 282 3.58 23.59 1.40
C LEU A 282 3.72 24.89 0.59
N ASP A 283 3.10 25.97 1.07
CA ASP A 283 3.33 27.30 0.48
C ASP A 283 4.73 27.80 0.89
N LEU A 284 5.49 28.33 -0.07
CA LEU A 284 6.79 28.95 0.22
C LEU A 284 6.61 30.34 0.83
N PRO A 285 7.41 30.71 1.85
CA PRO A 285 7.66 32.12 2.15
C PRO A 285 8.24 32.77 0.90
N THR A 286 7.67 33.89 0.45
CA THR A 286 7.91 34.48 -0.87
C THR A 286 9.34 34.94 -1.15
N ASP A 287 10.20 35.04 -0.12
CA ASP A 287 11.46 35.78 -0.20
C ASP A 287 12.70 35.04 0.36
N GLU A 288 12.59 33.76 0.75
CA GLU A 288 13.75 33.02 1.27
C GLU A 288 14.50 32.24 0.17
N PRO A 289 15.80 32.52 -0.05
CA PRO A 289 16.61 31.75 -0.99
C PRO A 289 16.82 30.33 -0.47
N TRP A 290 16.62 29.36 -1.35
CA TRP A 290 17.03 27.98 -1.07
C TRP A 290 18.55 27.93 -0.98
N LEU A 291 19.07 27.47 0.16
CA LEU A 291 20.49 27.22 0.32
C LEU A 291 20.81 25.86 -0.30
N GLU A 292 21.72 25.84 -1.28
CA GLU A 292 22.24 24.61 -1.87
C GLU A 292 22.81 23.69 -0.77
N GLY A 293 22.40 22.42 -0.78
CA GLY A 293 22.95 21.37 0.09
C GLY A 293 22.39 21.26 1.52
N ASN A 294 21.49 22.15 1.99
CA ASN A 294 20.85 22.00 3.31
C ASN A 294 19.35 22.36 3.25
N ILE A 295 18.51 21.62 3.98
CA ILE A 295 17.13 22.07 4.20
C ILE A 295 17.18 23.41 4.94
N PRO A 296 16.52 24.46 4.40
CA PRO A 296 16.37 25.69 5.14
C PRO A 296 15.73 25.40 6.50
N PRO A 297 16.25 25.98 7.61
CA PRO A 297 15.70 25.72 8.95
C PRO A 297 14.19 25.93 9.03
N TRP A 298 13.65 26.87 8.24
CA TRP A 298 12.21 27.11 8.15
C TRP A 298 11.46 25.92 7.53
N LEU A 299 12.01 25.26 6.49
CA LEU A 299 11.38 24.11 5.84
C LEU A 299 11.44 22.89 6.76
N LYS A 300 12.56 22.68 7.46
CA LYS A 300 12.62 21.64 8.51
C LYS A 300 11.58 21.90 9.59
N ALA A 301 11.49 23.13 10.09
CA ALA A 301 10.51 23.50 11.12
C ALA A 301 9.06 23.34 10.62
N GLU A 302 8.76 23.73 9.37
CA GLU A 302 7.44 23.56 8.78
C GLU A 302 7.13 22.08 8.54
N MET A 303 8.09 21.28 8.06
CA MET A 303 7.94 19.83 7.95
C MET A 303 7.75 19.15 9.32
N GLU A 304 8.51 19.53 10.34
CA GLU A 304 8.32 19.04 11.71
C GLU A 304 6.95 19.44 12.27
N LYS A 305 6.51 20.67 11.99
CA LYS A 305 5.18 21.18 12.34
C LYS A 305 4.08 20.46 11.58
N GLN A 306 4.26 20.15 10.31
CA GLN A 306 3.25 19.50 9.49
C GLN A 306 3.23 18.01 9.76
N PHE A 307 4.33 17.29 9.59
CA PHE A 307 4.39 15.83 9.60
C PHE A 307 4.66 15.21 10.98
N ALA A 308 4.87 16.05 12.01
CA ALA A 308 5.18 15.63 13.37
C ALA A 308 6.47 14.79 13.45
N LEU A 309 7.58 15.50 13.71
CA LEU A 309 8.94 15.00 13.98
C LEU A 309 9.60 14.27 12.80
N LEU A 310 10.33 15.03 11.98
CA LEU A 310 11.47 14.46 11.26
C LEU A 310 12.44 13.88 12.30
N PRO A 311 12.96 12.65 12.15
CA PRO A 311 14.06 12.17 12.97
C PRO A 311 15.20 13.19 12.99
N SER A 312 15.90 13.30 14.11
CA SER A 312 17.04 14.22 14.24
C SER A 312 18.16 13.92 13.24
N SER A 313 18.22 12.70 12.71
CA SER A 313 19.27 12.18 11.82
C SER A 313 18.87 12.07 10.34
N VAL A 314 17.89 12.83 9.84
CA VAL A 314 17.55 12.78 8.40
C VAL A 314 18.72 13.25 7.54
N SER A 315 19.18 12.38 6.64
CA SER A 315 20.20 12.71 5.65
C SER A 315 19.55 13.27 4.40
N PHE A 316 20.14 14.35 3.90
CA PHE A 316 19.70 15.02 2.70
C PHE A 316 20.62 14.68 1.55
N SER A 317 20.04 14.18 0.48
CA SER A 317 20.69 14.14 -0.81
C SER A 317 19.83 14.96 -1.76
N GLN A 318 20.38 16.10 -2.20
CA GLN A 318 19.87 16.75 -3.39
C GLN A 318 20.26 15.85 -4.57
N GLU A 319 19.29 15.32 -5.30
CA GLU A 319 19.58 14.88 -6.66
C GLU A 319 19.74 16.18 -7.47
N GLU A 320 20.98 16.46 -7.92
CA GLU A 320 21.40 17.76 -8.45
C GLU A 320 20.63 18.24 -9.69
N GLU A 321 19.84 17.38 -10.35
CA GLU A 321 19.37 17.66 -11.71
C GLU A 321 17.89 18.06 -11.85
N ASP A 322 17.03 17.90 -10.82
CA ASP A 322 15.57 17.91 -11.05
C ASP A 322 14.75 18.91 -10.24
N GLY A 323 15.38 19.69 -9.34
CA GLY A 323 14.64 20.52 -8.38
C GLY A 323 13.70 19.71 -7.46
N LYS A 324 13.85 18.37 -7.46
CA LYS A 324 13.21 17.42 -6.57
C LYS A 324 14.24 16.99 -5.53
N TRP A 325 13.96 17.25 -4.26
CA TRP A 325 14.81 16.83 -3.16
C TRP A 325 14.29 15.50 -2.61
N ILE A 326 15.20 14.57 -2.32
CA ILE A 326 14.87 13.32 -1.68
C ILE A 326 15.32 13.39 -0.21
N LEU A 327 14.37 13.24 0.71
CA LEU A 327 14.71 12.97 2.11
C LEU A 327 14.92 11.48 2.29
N GLU A 328 16.14 11.09 2.63
CA GLU A 328 16.44 9.73 3.05
C GLU A 328 16.49 9.63 4.57
N PHE A 329 15.76 8.67 5.10
CA PHE A 329 15.76 8.38 6.53
C PHE A 329 16.72 7.19 6.75
N PRO A 330 17.84 7.36 7.46
CA PRO A 330 18.93 6.37 7.51
C PRO A 330 18.50 4.97 7.95
N HIS A 331 17.45 4.90 8.77
CA HIS A 331 16.98 3.65 9.37
C HIS A 331 15.73 3.08 8.72
N SER A 332 15.06 3.81 7.82
CA SER A 332 13.86 3.30 7.15
C SER A 332 14.06 3.10 5.65
N SER A 333 15.10 3.70 5.07
CA SER A 333 15.35 3.83 3.63
C SER A 333 14.10 4.29 2.84
N VAL A 334 13.10 4.82 3.54
CA VAL A 334 11.96 5.52 2.94
C VAL A 334 12.51 6.80 2.36
N ARG A 335 12.06 7.10 1.14
CA ARG A 335 12.38 8.33 0.45
C ARG A 335 11.12 9.18 0.45
N TRP A 336 11.17 10.35 1.07
CA TRP A 336 10.15 11.36 0.77
C TRP A 336 10.69 12.20 -0.38
N SER A 337 9.80 12.64 -1.26
CA SER A 337 10.19 13.58 -2.30
C SER A 337 9.56 14.93 -2.06
N LEU A 338 10.35 15.99 -2.18
CA LEU A 338 9.89 17.36 -2.26
C LEU A 338 10.09 17.83 -3.69
N GLN A 339 9.07 18.37 -4.33
CA GLN A 339 9.17 18.96 -5.65
C GLN A 339 8.71 20.42 -5.58
N ARG A 340 9.48 21.34 -6.16
CA ARG A 340 9.08 22.75 -6.22
C ARG A 340 8.26 23.00 -7.47
N ASP A 341 7.03 23.46 -7.27
CA ASP A 341 6.12 23.88 -8.34
C ASP A 341 5.82 25.39 -8.17
N GLY A 342 6.72 26.22 -8.72
CA GLY A 342 6.65 27.69 -8.58
C GLY A 342 6.91 28.16 -7.15
N ASN A 343 5.87 28.71 -6.50
CA ASN A 343 5.91 29.17 -5.11
C ASN A 343 5.45 28.09 -4.11
N ASN A 344 5.25 26.86 -4.56
CA ASN A 344 4.82 25.76 -3.70
C ASN A 344 5.87 24.65 -3.68
N ILE A 345 5.94 23.91 -2.57
CA ILE A 345 6.64 22.63 -2.49
C ILE A 345 5.60 21.54 -2.32
N SER A 346 5.50 20.62 -3.27
CA SER A 346 4.76 19.38 -3.09
C SER A 346 5.64 18.37 -2.35
N VAL A 347 5.22 17.94 -1.16
CA VAL A 347 5.86 16.86 -0.39
C VAL A 347 5.04 15.60 -0.59
N SER A 348 5.67 14.54 -1.11
CA SER A 348 5.08 13.23 -1.29
C SER A 348 5.70 12.23 -0.31
N ILE A 349 4.86 11.69 0.56
CA ILE A 349 5.22 10.73 1.60
C ILE A 349 4.56 9.39 1.26
N PRO A 350 5.30 8.39 0.76
CA PRO A 350 4.73 7.07 0.55
C PRO A 350 4.31 6.45 1.88
N THR A 351 3.16 5.78 1.88
CA THR A 351 2.85 4.83 2.95
C THR A 351 3.94 3.76 2.96
N ALA A 352 4.51 3.54 4.12
CA ALA A 352 5.69 2.70 4.27
C ALA A 352 5.43 1.60 5.30
N PHE A 353 5.49 0.36 4.83
CA PHE A 353 5.42 -0.84 5.67
C PHE A 353 6.82 -1.43 5.78
N LEU A 354 7.46 -1.20 6.92
CA LEU A 354 8.88 -1.49 7.15
C LEU A 354 9.10 -2.74 7.99
N GLY A 355 8.05 -3.23 8.66
CA GLY A 355 8.10 -4.44 9.46
C GLY A 355 8.30 -5.74 8.68
N PRO A 356 8.37 -6.87 9.38
CA PRO A 356 8.60 -8.17 8.76
C PRO A 356 7.40 -8.66 7.93
N SER A 357 6.17 -8.33 8.33
CA SER A 357 4.92 -8.79 7.69
C SER A 357 3.84 -7.69 7.61
N PHE A 358 3.06 -7.73 6.53
CA PHE A 358 1.87 -6.94 6.27
C PHE A 358 0.77 -7.89 5.79
N SER A 359 -0.42 -7.87 6.42
CA SER A 359 -1.56 -8.67 5.96
C SER A 359 -2.80 -7.81 5.77
N LEU A 360 -3.51 -8.03 4.68
CA LEU A 360 -4.89 -7.58 4.41
C LEU A 360 -5.77 -8.81 4.08
N ALA A 361 -5.33 -10.01 4.45
CA ALA A 361 -5.98 -11.27 4.07
C ALA A 361 -7.45 -11.33 4.52
N SER A 362 -8.30 -11.93 3.69
CA SER A 362 -9.73 -12.10 3.97
C SER A 362 -10.50 -10.80 4.25
N SER A 363 -10.02 -9.65 3.79
CA SER A 363 -10.72 -8.37 3.93
C SER A 363 -11.85 -8.22 2.92
N ASP A 364 -12.91 -7.49 3.30
CA ASP A 364 -14.05 -7.14 2.45
C ASP A 364 -14.03 -5.64 2.14
N ILE A 365 -13.62 -5.30 0.91
CA ILE A 365 -13.49 -3.93 0.40
C ILE A 365 -14.66 -3.64 -0.55
N GLY A 366 -15.59 -2.81 -0.09
CA GLY A 366 -16.86 -2.53 -0.76
C GLY A 366 -16.76 -1.70 -2.05
N LEU A 367 -15.66 -0.98 -2.25
CA LEU A 367 -15.38 -0.14 -3.41
C LEU A 367 -13.89 -0.24 -3.73
N ASN A 368 -13.03 0.70 -3.36
CA ASN A 368 -11.66 0.77 -3.90
C ASN A 368 -10.58 0.45 -2.86
N LEU A 369 -9.51 -0.18 -3.34
CA LEU A 369 -8.26 -0.39 -2.61
C LEU A 369 -7.12 0.37 -3.31
N TYR A 370 -6.47 1.28 -2.59
CA TYR A 370 -5.40 2.11 -3.13
C TYR A 370 -4.06 1.80 -2.46
N PHE A 371 -3.05 1.47 -3.26
CA PHE A 371 -1.64 1.23 -2.91
C PHE A 371 -0.70 2.00 -3.86
N ASP A 372 -1.21 3.00 -4.58
CA ASP A 372 -0.42 3.74 -5.55
C ASP A 372 0.80 4.37 -4.89
N ASN A 373 1.97 4.08 -5.48
CA ASN A 373 3.29 4.48 -4.97
C ASN A 373 3.59 4.03 -3.53
N ALA A 374 2.89 3.02 -3.00
CA ALA A 374 3.19 2.48 -1.67
C ALA A 374 4.50 1.67 -1.68
N VAL A 375 5.21 1.67 -0.55
CA VAL A 375 6.44 0.88 -0.37
C VAL A 375 6.23 -0.14 0.74
N VAL A 376 6.21 -1.42 0.36
CA VAL A 376 6.02 -2.56 1.25
C VAL A 376 7.32 -3.37 1.30
N ARG A 377 8.02 -3.32 2.43
CA ARG A 377 9.28 -4.06 2.66
C ARG A 377 9.07 -5.38 3.41
N ALA A 378 7.86 -5.57 3.86
CA ALA A 378 7.35 -6.76 4.50
C ALA A 378 6.96 -7.83 3.48
N GLU A 379 6.80 -9.08 3.94
CA GLU A 379 5.95 -10.03 3.22
C GLU A 379 4.51 -9.49 3.23
N ALA A 380 3.85 -9.50 2.07
CA ALA A 380 2.56 -8.86 1.90
C ALA A 380 1.48 -9.87 1.53
N ASP A 381 0.47 -10.05 2.38
CA ASP A 381 -0.62 -10.98 2.15
C ASP A 381 -1.93 -10.27 1.79
N PHE A 382 -2.35 -10.42 0.54
CA PHE A 382 -3.61 -9.97 -0.05
C PHE A 382 -4.53 -11.16 -0.39
N SER A 383 -4.27 -12.34 0.17
CA SER A 383 -5.01 -13.55 -0.16
C SER A 383 -6.46 -13.47 0.31
N ASN A 384 -7.34 -14.08 -0.47
CA ASN A 384 -8.78 -14.15 -0.17
C ASN A 384 -9.46 -12.79 0.03
N ILE A 385 -8.88 -11.69 -0.45
CA ILE A 385 -9.54 -10.39 -0.46
C ILE A 385 -10.75 -10.44 -1.39
N PHE A 386 -11.85 -9.83 -0.95
CA PHE A 386 -12.98 -9.52 -1.82
C PHE A 386 -13.08 -8.01 -2.00
N CYS A 387 -12.86 -7.52 -3.22
CA CYS A 387 -12.93 -6.11 -3.57
C CYS A 387 -13.94 -5.87 -4.70
N ARG A 388 -14.95 -5.03 -4.48
CA ARG A 388 -15.99 -4.78 -5.52
C ARG A 388 -15.59 -3.73 -6.55
N GLY A 389 -14.72 -2.80 -6.19
CA GLY A 389 -14.19 -1.75 -7.07
C GLY A 389 -12.74 -2.00 -7.44
N PHE A 390 -12.01 -0.92 -7.71
CA PHE A 390 -10.68 -0.96 -8.32
C PHE A 390 -9.59 -1.28 -7.28
N GLY A 391 -8.61 -2.08 -7.69
CA GLY A 391 -7.33 -2.22 -6.99
C GLY A 391 -6.26 -1.42 -7.71
N LEU A 392 -5.81 -0.30 -7.13
CA LEU A 392 -4.77 0.54 -7.74
C LEU A 392 -3.45 0.33 -7.00
N PHE A 393 -2.47 -0.28 -7.67
CA PHE A 393 -1.12 -0.54 -7.16
C PHE A 393 -0.08 0.05 -8.12
N ASP A 394 -0.41 1.14 -8.80
CA ASP A 394 0.48 1.74 -9.79
C ASP A 394 1.74 2.25 -9.09
N ARG A 395 2.91 1.86 -9.60
CA ARG A 395 4.23 2.15 -9.03
C ARG A 395 4.39 1.68 -7.58
N ALA A 396 3.58 0.74 -7.11
CA ALA A 396 3.79 0.10 -5.82
C ALA A 396 5.07 -0.74 -5.83
N GLN A 397 5.79 -0.78 -4.71
CA GLN A 397 7.04 -1.50 -4.56
C GLN A 397 6.94 -2.53 -3.43
N PHE A 398 7.08 -3.80 -3.77
CA PHE A 398 7.10 -4.93 -2.83
C PHE A 398 8.51 -5.49 -2.76
N SER A 399 9.24 -5.31 -1.67
CA SER A 399 10.63 -5.78 -1.56
C SER A 399 10.73 -7.28 -1.27
N LYS A 400 9.66 -7.89 -0.72
CA LYS A 400 9.56 -9.33 -0.43
C LYS A 400 8.42 -9.95 -1.24
N THR A 401 8.06 -11.18 -0.89
CA THR A 401 6.97 -11.90 -1.54
C THR A 401 5.62 -11.23 -1.31
N VAL A 402 4.79 -11.22 -2.34
CA VAL A 402 3.39 -10.76 -2.27
C VAL A 402 2.44 -11.89 -2.65
N ASN A 403 1.32 -12.01 -1.93
CA ASN A 403 0.33 -13.06 -2.13
C ASN A 403 -1.06 -12.48 -2.42
N PHE A 404 -1.50 -12.51 -3.67
CA PHE A 404 -2.86 -12.20 -4.13
C PHE A 404 -3.72 -13.45 -4.33
N SER A 405 -3.28 -14.63 -3.88
CA SER A 405 -3.95 -15.88 -4.20
C SER A 405 -5.40 -15.91 -3.75
N SER A 406 -6.25 -16.51 -4.58
CA SER A 406 -7.70 -16.65 -4.34
C SER A 406 -8.44 -15.32 -4.08
N SER A 407 -7.83 -14.16 -4.38
CA SER A 407 -8.51 -12.87 -4.29
C SER A 407 -9.55 -12.72 -5.40
N ARG A 408 -10.62 -11.98 -5.11
CA ARG A 408 -11.72 -11.71 -6.03
C ARG A 408 -11.97 -10.22 -6.17
N TRP A 409 -11.95 -9.75 -7.41
CA TRP A 409 -12.11 -8.36 -7.79
C TRP A 409 -13.27 -8.23 -8.78
N GLU A 410 -14.27 -7.42 -8.46
CA GLU A 410 -15.41 -7.20 -9.39
C GLU A 410 -15.11 -6.09 -10.42
N ALA A 411 -14.05 -5.30 -10.18
CA ALA A 411 -13.50 -4.36 -11.15
C ALA A 411 -12.04 -4.70 -11.49
N ASP A 412 -11.29 -3.68 -11.92
CA ASP A 412 -9.97 -3.85 -12.51
C ASP A 412 -8.86 -3.73 -11.46
N ILE A 413 -7.76 -4.44 -11.69
CA ILE A 413 -6.50 -4.24 -10.96
C ILE A 413 -5.51 -3.54 -11.89
N SER A 414 -4.93 -2.45 -11.40
CA SER A 414 -3.82 -1.74 -12.03
C SER A 414 -2.53 -1.99 -11.25
N LEU A 415 -1.52 -2.53 -11.92
CA LEU A 415 -0.17 -2.80 -11.43
C LEU A 415 0.85 -2.06 -12.31
N ARG A 416 0.50 -0.90 -12.88
CA ARG A 416 1.35 -0.24 -13.88
C ARG A 416 2.64 0.21 -13.24
N ALA A 417 3.76 -0.21 -13.82
CA ALA A 417 5.10 0.02 -13.29
C ALA A 417 5.28 -0.46 -11.82
N ALA A 418 4.48 -1.43 -11.36
CA ALA A 418 4.68 -2.04 -10.06
C ALA A 418 5.94 -2.90 -10.03
N ILE A 419 6.65 -2.92 -8.90
CA ILE A 419 7.90 -3.66 -8.73
C ILE A 419 7.72 -4.73 -7.65
N PHE A 420 7.95 -5.98 -8.02
CA PHE A 420 7.95 -7.13 -7.13
C PHE A 420 9.39 -7.66 -7.00
N GLY A 421 10.05 -7.30 -5.90
CA GLY A 421 11.44 -7.64 -5.60
C GLY A 421 11.67 -9.13 -5.31
N GLN A 422 10.62 -9.89 -5.02
CA GLN A 422 10.64 -11.36 -4.92
C GLN A 422 9.42 -11.96 -5.64
N GLY A 423 8.91 -13.10 -5.20
CA GLY A 423 7.77 -13.78 -5.84
C GLY A 423 6.45 -13.03 -5.67
N ALA A 424 5.61 -13.06 -6.71
CA ALA A 424 4.26 -12.52 -6.69
C ALA A 424 3.27 -13.63 -7.05
N ASN A 425 2.40 -13.98 -6.11
CA ASN A 425 1.46 -15.09 -6.26
C ASN A 425 0.04 -14.57 -6.55
N PHE A 426 -0.44 -14.71 -7.78
CA PHE A 426 -1.80 -14.43 -8.26
C PHE A 426 -2.61 -15.71 -8.51
N ALA A 427 -2.18 -16.86 -7.98
CA ALA A 427 -2.83 -18.13 -8.24
C ALA A 427 -4.31 -18.09 -7.83
N LEU A 428 -5.18 -18.57 -8.72
CA LEU A 428 -6.64 -18.60 -8.53
C LEU A 428 -7.29 -17.23 -8.35
N CYS A 429 -6.58 -16.13 -8.59
CA CYS A 429 -7.14 -14.79 -8.54
C CYS A 429 -8.18 -14.62 -9.66
N ARG A 430 -9.33 -14.02 -9.31
CA ARG A 430 -10.42 -13.71 -10.24
C ARG A 430 -10.64 -12.21 -10.28
N LEU A 431 -10.48 -11.60 -11.44
CA LEU A 431 -10.65 -10.17 -11.60
C LEU A 431 -11.35 -9.82 -12.91
N ARG A 432 -11.76 -8.57 -13.09
CA ARG A 432 -12.30 -8.13 -14.38
C ARG A 432 -11.18 -7.93 -15.39
N ASN A 433 -10.30 -6.95 -15.17
CA ASN A 433 -9.17 -6.65 -16.05
C ASN A 433 -7.88 -6.46 -15.24
N LEU A 434 -6.75 -6.94 -15.78
CA LEU A 434 -5.41 -6.75 -15.22
C LEU A 434 -4.61 -5.81 -16.12
N TYR A 435 -4.15 -4.70 -15.57
CA TYR A 435 -3.28 -3.72 -16.22
C TYR A 435 -1.90 -3.74 -15.56
N ALA A 436 -1.02 -4.62 -16.03
CA ALA A 436 0.32 -4.83 -15.49
C ALA A 436 1.42 -4.24 -16.38
N GLN A 437 1.12 -3.13 -17.08
CA GLN A 437 2.07 -2.53 -18.02
C GLN A 437 3.34 -2.04 -17.33
N GLY A 438 4.50 -2.40 -17.88
CA GLY A 438 5.79 -2.01 -17.33
C GLY A 438 6.10 -2.59 -15.94
N SER A 439 5.32 -3.59 -15.49
CA SER A 439 5.54 -4.22 -14.18
C SER A 439 6.78 -5.12 -14.18
N ARG A 440 7.49 -5.18 -13.05
CA ARG A 440 8.73 -5.94 -12.92
C ARG A 440 8.63 -7.00 -11.82
N TYR A 441 8.97 -8.24 -12.17
CA TYR A 441 8.96 -9.39 -11.26
C TYR A 441 10.37 -9.95 -11.15
N ALA A 442 11.04 -9.69 -10.04
CA ALA A 442 12.37 -10.23 -9.76
C ALA A 442 12.32 -11.69 -9.28
N GLY A 443 11.20 -12.13 -8.70
CA GLY A 443 10.91 -13.55 -8.42
C GLY A 443 9.87 -14.15 -9.38
N LYS A 444 9.36 -15.33 -9.02
CA LYS A 444 8.29 -16.02 -9.78
C LYS A 444 7.00 -15.18 -9.78
N ALA A 445 6.45 -14.90 -10.95
CA ALA A 445 5.11 -14.35 -11.12
C ALA A 445 4.11 -15.48 -11.42
N ASP A 446 3.36 -15.92 -10.40
CA ASP A 446 2.49 -17.08 -10.47
C ASP A 446 1.02 -16.70 -10.70
N PHE A 447 0.53 -16.89 -11.92
CA PHE A 447 -0.86 -16.70 -12.33
C PHE A 447 -1.57 -18.05 -12.58
N THR A 448 -1.18 -19.12 -11.89
CA THR A 448 -1.81 -20.43 -12.07
C THR A 448 -3.32 -20.37 -11.79
N GLY A 449 -4.15 -20.81 -12.74
CA GLY A 449 -5.61 -20.81 -12.60
C GLY A 449 -6.24 -19.41 -12.47
N PHE A 450 -5.48 -18.37 -12.83
CA PHE A 450 -5.92 -16.98 -12.87
C PHE A 450 -7.07 -16.79 -13.87
N SER A 451 -8.05 -15.94 -13.55
CA SER A 451 -9.16 -15.62 -14.45
C SER A 451 -9.39 -14.13 -14.58
N CYS A 452 -9.44 -13.64 -15.83
CA CYS A 452 -9.77 -12.27 -16.17
C CYS A 452 -10.43 -12.16 -17.54
N TYR A 453 -10.91 -10.97 -17.89
CA TYR A 453 -11.37 -10.65 -19.24
C TYR A 453 -10.24 -10.08 -20.11
N TYR A 454 -9.46 -9.13 -19.59
CA TYR A 454 -8.24 -8.64 -20.23
C TYR A 454 -7.02 -8.78 -19.32
N ALA A 455 -5.86 -9.17 -19.88
CA ALA A 455 -4.57 -9.14 -19.21
C ALA A 455 -3.54 -8.41 -20.08
N TYR A 456 -3.10 -7.25 -19.61
CA TYR A 456 -2.14 -6.39 -20.32
C TYR A 456 -0.80 -6.34 -19.59
N PHE A 457 0.24 -6.84 -20.24
CA PHE A 457 1.64 -6.72 -19.84
C PHE A 457 2.46 -5.96 -20.90
N ASN A 458 1.80 -5.20 -21.77
CA ASN A 458 2.45 -4.34 -22.75
C ASN A 458 3.27 -3.23 -22.07
N PRO A 459 4.10 -2.47 -22.79
CA PRO A 459 4.94 -1.47 -22.16
C PRO A 459 4.13 -0.34 -21.53
N TYR A 460 4.68 0.24 -20.46
CA TYR A 460 4.16 1.48 -19.91
C TYR A 460 4.79 2.65 -20.66
N GLU A 461 3.97 3.36 -21.44
CA GLU A 461 4.37 4.50 -22.25
C GLU A 461 4.52 5.75 -21.38
N ILE A 462 5.71 6.35 -21.44
CA ILE A 462 6.06 7.61 -20.80
C ILE A 462 6.48 8.58 -21.90
N PRO A 463 5.76 9.70 -22.10
CA PRO A 463 6.20 10.72 -23.03
C PRO A 463 7.51 11.35 -22.54
N LEU A 464 8.51 11.37 -23.40
CA LEU A 464 9.78 12.03 -23.14
C LEU A 464 9.77 13.45 -23.75
N PRO A 465 10.48 14.42 -23.14
CA PRO A 465 10.80 15.67 -23.83
C PRO A 465 11.71 15.38 -25.04
N ASN A 466 11.95 16.40 -25.88
CA ASN A 466 12.88 16.29 -27.01
C ASN A 466 14.32 16.09 -26.50
N LEU A 467 14.70 14.83 -26.32
CA LEU A 467 16.03 14.41 -25.86
C LEU A 467 16.93 14.05 -27.04
N HIS A 468 18.19 14.43 -26.96
CA HIS A 468 19.23 13.94 -27.87
C HIS A 468 19.73 12.59 -27.36
N LEU A 469 19.45 11.53 -28.12
CA LEU A 469 19.85 10.16 -27.76
C LEU A 469 21.18 9.80 -28.43
N ALA A 470 22.11 9.25 -27.66
CA ALA A 470 23.40 8.75 -28.11
C ALA A 470 23.68 7.36 -27.51
N GLU A 471 24.41 6.51 -28.22
CA GLU A 471 24.81 5.19 -27.68
C GLU A 471 25.82 5.36 -26.55
N GLY A 472 25.74 4.50 -25.53
CA GLY A 472 26.61 4.54 -24.35
C GLY A 472 25.83 4.68 -23.04
N PRO A 473 26.46 5.14 -21.95
CA PRO A 473 25.78 5.35 -20.68
C PRO A 473 24.57 6.28 -20.82
N LEU A 474 23.50 6.02 -20.06
CA LEU A 474 22.32 6.90 -20.08
C LEU A 474 22.72 8.33 -19.73
N SER A 475 22.30 9.29 -20.55
CA SER A 475 22.49 10.71 -20.24
C SER A 475 21.77 11.05 -18.95
N SER A 476 22.27 12.06 -18.27
CA SER A 476 21.73 12.50 -17.00
C SER A 476 20.29 13.03 -17.17
N GLU A 477 20.00 13.71 -18.28
CA GLU A 477 18.63 14.14 -18.63
C GLU A 477 17.65 12.98 -18.82
N LEU A 478 18.08 11.86 -19.42
CA LEU A 478 17.22 10.69 -19.54
C LEU A 478 16.95 10.06 -18.17
N ARG A 479 17.98 9.98 -17.30
CA ARG A 479 17.82 9.46 -15.92
C ARG A 479 16.87 10.30 -15.10
N THR A 480 16.96 11.62 -15.20
CA THR A 480 15.99 12.60 -14.68
C THR A 480 14.56 12.24 -15.07
N VAL A 481 14.28 12.09 -16.38
CA VAL A 481 12.91 11.79 -16.82
C VAL A 481 12.45 10.41 -16.30
N LEU A 482 13.33 9.41 -16.28
CA LEU A 482 13.03 8.11 -15.69
C LEU A 482 12.68 8.22 -14.19
N ALA A 483 13.46 8.98 -13.42
CA ALA A 483 13.26 9.18 -11.98
C ALA A 483 11.97 9.95 -11.66
N GLN A 484 11.56 10.92 -12.50
CA GLN A 484 10.28 11.63 -12.36
C GLN A 484 9.08 10.68 -12.42
N HIS A 485 9.20 9.60 -13.18
CA HIS A 485 8.19 8.54 -13.28
C HIS A 485 8.42 7.40 -12.25
N ASN A 486 9.25 7.62 -11.23
CA ASN A 486 9.68 6.64 -10.22
C ASN A 486 10.35 5.39 -10.81
N PHE A 487 10.99 5.53 -11.97
CA PHE A 487 11.71 4.45 -12.64
C PHE A 487 13.21 4.60 -12.41
N HIS A 488 13.72 3.91 -11.39
CA HIS A 488 15.14 3.93 -11.06
C HIS A 488 15.88 2.80 -11.80
N LEU A 489 16.75 3.17 -12.74
CA LEU A 489 17.65 2.25 -13.42
C LEU A 489 19.03 2.24 -12.76
N PRO A 490 19.72 1.08 -12.71
CA PRO A 490 21.13 1.02 -12.33
C PRO A 490 21.99 2.03 -13.10
N GLU A 491 23.03 2.58 -12.46
CA GLU A 491 24.00 3.47 -13.11
C GLU A 491 24.66 2.82 -14.31
N SER A 492 24.78 1.50 -14.28
CA SER A 492 25.43 0.73 -15.31
C SER A 492 24.59 0.42 -16.53
N CYS A 493 23.34 0.90 -16.57
CA CYS A 493 22.52 0.80 -17.78
C CYS A 493 23.08 1.64 -18.93
N ASN A 494 22.99 1.09 -20.14
CA ASN A 494 23.45 1.71 -21.38
C ASN A 494 22.31 1.83 -22.40
N LEU A 495 22.39 2.84 -23.25
CA LEU A 495 21.55 3.04 -24.41
C LEU A 495 22.22 2.44 -25.65
N LYS A 496 21.50 1.63 -26.42
CA LYS A 496 22.00 0.98 -27.65
C LYS A 496 20.91 0.91 -28.71
N LYS A 497 21.21 1.12 -29.99
CA LYS A 497 20.23 0.86 -31.05
C LYS A 497 20.14 -0.63 -31.36
N ASN A 498 18.92 -1.13 -31.51
CA ASN A 498 18.69 -2.47 -32.05
C ASN A 498 18.64 -2.46 -33.59
N GLU A 499 18.53 -3.64 -34.18
CA GLU A 499 18.49 -3.83 -35.65
C GLU A 499 17.31 -3.12 -36.32
N ASN A 500 16.24 -2.82 -35.56
CA ASN A 500 15.07 -2.07 -36.03
C ASN A 500 15.21 -0.55 -35.83
N GLY A 501 16.37 -0.08 -35.38
CA GLY A 501 16.63 1.35 -35.12
C GLY A 501 16.00 1.89 -33.84
N LYS A 502 15.35 1.05 -33.01
CA LYS A 502 14.83 1.47 -31.70
C LYS A 502 15.98 1.57 -30.70
N TRP A 503 15.93 2.57 -29.83
CA TRP A 503 16.89 2.69 -28.73
C TRP A 503 16.46 1.78 -27.60
N LEU A 504 17.33 0.87 -27.17
CA LEU A 504 17.12 -0.01 -26.03
C LEU A 504 17.89 0.53 -24.84
N ILE A 505 17.26 0.53 -23.67
CA ILE A 505 17.95 0.69 -22.39
C ILE A 505 18.26 -0.70 -21.84
N LEU A 506 19.53 -1.04 -21.79
CA LEU A 506 20.04 -2.35 -21.43
C LEU A 506 20.74 -2.30 -20.07
N SER A 507 20.68 -3.38 -19.29
CA SER A 507 21.55 -3.58 -18.12
C SER A 507 22.99 -3.94 -18.52
N GLU A 508 23.90 -4.09 -17.55
CA GLU A 508 25.28 -4.60 -17.80
C GLU A 508 25.31 -5.96 -18.49
N ASN A 509 24.28 -6.77 -18.28
CA ASN A 509 24.16 -8.11 -18.85
C ASN A 509 23.35 -8.12 -20.16
N ASP A 510 23.21 -6.96 -20.81
CA ASP A 510 22.40 -6.76 -22.02
C ASP A 510 20.91 -7.11 -21.86
N GLU A 511 20.37 -7.06 -20.63
CA GLU A 511 18.94 -7.30 -20.39
C GLU A 511 18.12 -6.03 -20.68
N PRO A 512 17.07 -6.09 -21.52
CA PRO A 512 16.30 -4.91 -21.88
C PRO A 512 15.36 -4.48 -20.75
N HIS A 513 15.46 -3.22 -20.33
CA HIS A 513 14.59 -2.57 -19.35
C HIS A 513 13.47 -1.76 -19.97
N ALA A 514 13.81 -1.02 -21.02
CA ALA A 514 12.90 -0.15 -21.73
C ALA A 514 13.39 0.04 -23.16
N TYR A 515 12.54 0.58 -24.02
CA TYR A 515 12.99 1.12 -25.30
C TYR A 515 12.43 2.52 -25.52
N ILE A 516 13.13 3.33 -26.30
CA ILE A 516 12.67 4.63 -26.74
C ILE A 516 12.34 4.54 -28.23
N GLU A 517 11.13 4.98 -28.57
CA GLU A 517 10.69 5.12 -29.95
C GLU A 517 10.13 6.51 -30.21
N GLU A 518 10.25 6.96 -31.46
CA GLU A 518 9.69 8.22 -31.89
C GLU A 518 8.34 7.96 -32.56
N PHE A 519 7.29 8.60 -32.06
CA PHE A 519 5.97 8.55 -32.65
C PHE A 519 5.45 9.99 -32.83
N SER A 520 5.12 10.37 -34.07
CA SER A 520 4.58 11.70 -34.39
C SER A 520 5.47 12.87 -33.91
N ASN A 521 6.79 12.76 -34.05
CA ASN A 521 7.80 13.73 -33.59
C ASN A 521 7.88 13.90 -32.05
N GLN A 522 7.37 12.92 -31.30
CA GLN A 522 7.51 12.85 -29.84
C GLN A 522 8.21 11.54 -29.47
N LEU A 523 9.19 11.61 -28.58
CA LEU A 523 9.86 10.43 -28.04
C LEU A 523 8.98 9.81 -26.94
N PHE A 524 8.85 8.49 -26.96
CA PHE A 524 8.16 7.72 -25.93
C PHE A 524 9.12 6.68 -25.36
N LEU A 525 9.30 6.72 -24.05
CA LEU A 525 9.91 5.65 -23.31
C LEU A 525 8.85 4.59 -23.03
N ASN A 526 9.14 3.37 -23.44
CA ASN A 526 8.30 2.21 -23.24
C ASN A 526 8.96 1.31 -22.21
N VAL A 527 8.51 1.39 -20.96
CA VAL A 527 9.02 0.53 -19.88
C VAL A 527 8.44 -0.86 -20.05
N LEU A 528 9.31 -1.86 -20.21
CA LEU A 528 8.88 -3.22 -20.48
C LEU A 528 8.34 -3.90 -19.23
N SER A 529 7.38 -4.80 -19.40
CA SER A 529 7.08 -5.78 -18.35
C SER A 529 8.20 -6.82 -18.33
N GLN A 530 8.79 -7.04 -17.15
CA GLN A 530 9.98 -7.88 -16.99
C GLN A 530 9.72 -9.03 -16.01
N PHE A 531 10.05 -10.26 -16.42
CA PHE A 531 9.95 -11.46 -15.60
C PHE A 531 11.33 -12.09 -15.46
N LEU A 532 11.96 -11.87 -14.30
CA LEU A 532 13.38 -12.13 -14.05
C LEU A 532 13.64 -13.27 -13.05
N GLY A 533 12.58 -13.87 -12.46
CA GLY A 533 12.70 -14.90 -11.43
C GLY A 533 13.31 -16.22 -11.92
N GLU A 534 14.19 -16.81 -11.11
CA GLU A 534 14.84 -18.09 -11.43
C GLU A 534 13.84 -19.24 -11.60
N LYS A 535 14.17 -20.19 -12.49
CA LYS A 535 13.39 -21.40 -12.87
C LYS A 535 12.06 -21.14 -13.57
N GLU A 536 11.13 -20.41 -12.98
CA GLU A 536 9.78 -20.13 -13.49
C GLU A 536 9.45 -18.65 -13.28
N SER A 537 9.89 -17.81 -14.23
CA SER A 537 9.72 -16.37 -14.13
C SER A 537 8.27 -15.92 -14.34
N LEU A 538 7.53 -16.57 -15.25
CA LEU A 538 6.13 -16.29 -15.57
C LEU A 538 5.36 -17.62 -15.67
N ASN A 539 4.31 -17.78 -14.88
CA ASN A 539 3.45 -18.96 -14.93
C ASN A 539 2.00 -18.54 -15.12
N LEU A 540 1.38 -18.91 -16.25
CA LEU A 540 -0.02 -18.66 -16.60
C LEU A 540 -0.79 -19.98 -16.80
N ASP A 541 -0.30 -21.07 -16.21
CA ASP A 541 -0.87 -22.40 -16.37
C ASP A 541 -2.33 -22.44 -15.92
N HIS A 542 -3.17 -23.12 -16.69
CA HIS A 542 -4.61 -23.25 -16.44
C HIS A 542 -5.36 -21.90 -16.35
N GLY A 543 -4.76 -20.80 -16.80
CA GLY A 543 -5.40 -19.49 -16.81
C GLY A 543 -6.62 -19.43 -17.73
N GLN A 544 -7.54 -18.50 -17.46
CA GLN A 544 -8.73 -18.25 -18.25
C GLN A 544 -8.83 -16.75 -18.57
N ILE A 545 -8.52 -16.38 -19.81
CA ILE A 545 -8.54 -15.01 -20.31
C ILE A 545 -9.71 -14.88 -21.29
N GLY A 546 -10.75 -14.17 -20.86
CA GLY A 546 -12.01 -14.04 -21.56
C GLY A 546 -11.93 -13.31 -22.90
N TRP A 547 -10.90 -12.49 -23.12
CA TRP A 547 -10.72 -11.73 -24.34
C TRP A 547 -9.26 -11.65 -24.82
N ILE A 548 -8.45 -10.72 -24.28
CA ILE A 548 -7.08 -10.48 -24.78
C ILE A 548 -6.03 -10.76 -23.70
N LEU A 549 -4.99 -11.50 -24.10
CA LEU A 549 -3.69 -11.55 -23.46
C LEU A 549 -2.69 -10.73 -24.29
N ASP A 550 -2.13 -9.70 -23.70
CA ASP A 550 -1.14 -8.84 -24.36
C ASP A 550 0.19 -8.92 -23.60
N LEU A 551 1.21 -9.52 -24.24
CA LEU A 551 2.59 -9.63 -23.77
C LEU A 551 3.54 -8.80 -24.65
N ASP A 552 3.02 -7.81 -25.36
CA ASP A 552 3.84 -7.04 -26.30
C ASP A 552 5.07 -6.46 -25.63
N SER A 553 6.22 -6.70 -26.27
CA SER A 553 7.55 -6.29 -25.85
C SER A 553 7.94 -6.75 -24.44
N ALA A 554 7.20 -7.68 -23.82
CA ALA A 554 7.57 -8.23 -22.53
C ALA A 554 8.90 -8.99 -22.63
N TYR A 555 9.66 -9.00 -21.54
CA TYR A 555 10.92 -9.72 -21.41
C TYR A 555 10.80 -10.81 -20.36
N VAL A 556 11.04 -12.06 -20.75
CA VAL A 556 11.06 -13.23 -19.86
C VAL A 556 12.44 -13.86 -19.89
N LYS A 557 13.16 -13.79 -18.76
CA LYS A 557 14.55 -14.25 -18.66
C LYS A 557 14.67 -15.78 -18.58
N TYR A 558 13.78 -16.43 -17.83
CA TYR A 558 13.83 -17.87 -17.60
C TYR A 558 12.59 -18.53 -18.22
N THR A 559 11.90 -19.42 -17.50
CA THR A 559 10.77 -20.14 -18.07
C THR A 559 9.50 -19.28 -18.08
N ALA A 560 8.77 -19.34 -19.20
CA ALA A 560 7.37 -18.94 -19.28
C ALA A 560 6.49 -20.18 -19.53
N THR A 561 5.51 -20.40 -18.68
CA THR A 561 4.53 -21.49 -18.85
C THR A 561 3.13 -20.92 -19.09
N PHE A 562 2.47 -21.48 -20.09
CA PHE A 562 1.11 -21.18 -20.56
C PHE A 562 0.34 -22.49 -20.73
N ASN A 563 0.69 -23.52 -19.95
CA ASN A 563 0.17 -24.86 -20.11
C ASN A 563 -1.34 -24.86 -19.87
N ALA A 564 -2.11 -25.39 -20.82
CA ALA A 564 -3.56 -25.38 -20.75
C ALA A 564 -4.18 -23.98 -20.50
N LEU A 565 -3.50 -22.90 -20.90
CA LEU A 565 -4.05 -21.56 -20.90
C LEU A 565 -5.21 -21.48 -21.90
N HIS A 566 -6.35 -20.95 -21.48
CA HIS A 566 -7.48 -20.66 -22.36
C HIS A 566 -7.62 -19.16 -22.58
N CYS A 567 -7.46 -18.70 -23.82
CA CYS A 567 -7.68 -17.31 -24.24
C CYS A 567 -8.73 -17.24 -25.36
N THR A 568 -9.89 -16.64 -25.10
CA THR A 568 -11.04 -16.72 -26.02
C THR A 568 -10.85 -15.92 -27.30
N ALA A 569 -10.18 -14.76 -27.25
CA ALA A 569 -9.97 -13.92 -28.42
C ALA A 569 -8.50 -13.87 -28.86
N GLY A 570 -7.79 -12.77 -28.58
CA GLY A 570 -6.45 -12.52 -29.13
C GLY A 570 -5.35 -12.73 -28.10
N SER A 571 -4.23 -13.30 -28.53
CA SER A 571 -2.97 -13.30 -27.78
C SER A 571 -1.88 -12.64 -28.60
N PHE A 572 -1.29 -11.56 -28.08
CA PHE A 572 -0.32 -10.72 -28.77
C PHE A 572 1.01 -10.77 -28.04
N PHE A 573 2.00 -11.43 -28.65
CA PHE A 573 3.35 -11.58 -28.11
C PHE A 573 4.31 -10.81 -29.04
N ARG A 574 3.96 -9.56 -29.40
CA ARG A 574 4.69 -8.83 -30.43
C ARG A 574 5.98 -8.26 -29.86
N ASN A 575 7.11 -8.53 -30.49
CA ASN A 575 8.45 -8.16 -30.00
C ASN A 575 8.78 -8.71 -28.60
N THR A 576 8.04 -9.74 -28.13
CA THR A 576 8.31 -10.39 -26.84
C THR A 576 9.60 -11.20 -26.93
N GLN A 577 10.43 -11.12 -25.90
CA GLN A 577 11.68 -11.87 -25.83
C GLN A 577 11.63 -12.91 -24.71
N PHE A 578 11.77 -14.17 -25.08
CA PHE A 578 11.87 -15.32 -24.18
C PHE A 578 13.28 -15.90 -24.23
N ASP A 579 14.04 -15.70 -23.17
CA ASP A 579 15.41 -16.20 -23.07
C ASP A 579 15.44 -17.67 -22.60
N GLY A 580 14.55 -18.06 -21.69
CA GLY A 580 14.40 -19.44 -21.26
C GLY A 580 13.33 -20.22 -22.00
N LYS A 581 12.94 -21.37 -21.43
CA LYS A 581 11.97 -22.30 -22.04
C LYS A 581 10.58 -21.68 -22.10
N VAL A 582 9.86 -21.93 -23.19
CA VAL A 582 8.45 -21.55 -23.31
C VAL A 582 7.59 -22.79 -23.48
N ASP A 583 6.57 -22.93 -22.63
CA ASP A 583 5.63 -24.06 -22.64
C ASP A 583 4.20 -23.57 -22.92
N LEU A 584 3.69 -23.75 -24.13
CA LEU A 584 2.31 -23.46 -24.52
C LEU A 584 1.49 -24.75 -24.72
N ARG A 585 1.92 -25.88 -24.17
CA ARG A 585 1.28 -27.17 -24.43
C ARG A 585 -0.16 -27.16 -23.95
N TYR A 586 -1.04 -27.78 -24.73
CA TYR A 586 -2.48 -27.86 -24.47
C TYR A 586 -3.21 -26.51 -24.38
N GLY A 587 -2.56 -25.39 -24.73
CA GLY A 587 -3.19 -24.08 -24.75
C GLY A 587 -4.29 -23.97 -25.80
N GLU A 588 -5.30 -23.17 -25.52
CA GLU A 588 -6.41 -22.88 -26.44
C GLU A 588 -6.49 -21.38 -26.72
N PHE A 589 -6.30 -21.01 -27.99
CA PHE A 589 -6.32 -19.62 -28.46
C PHE A 589 -7.46 -19.45 -29.47
N GLY A 590 -8.46 -18.66 -29.09
CA GLY A 590 -9.77 -18.69 -29.73
C GLY A 590 -9.93 -17.84 -30.98
N ILE A 591 -9.13 -16.79 -31.17
CA ILE A 591 -9.01 -16.10 -32.46
C ILE A 591 -7.56 -16.24 -32.92
N ASN A 592 -6.67 -15.33 -32.51
CA ASN A 592 -5.32 -15.26 -33.07
C ASN A 592 -4.25 -15.42 -31.99
N LEU A 593 -3.17 -16.12 -32.32
CA LEU A 593 -1.89 -16.05 -31.61
C LEU A 593 -0.88 -15.34 -32.51
N GLN A 594 -0.50 -14.12 -32.15
CA GLN A 594 0.42 -13.28 -32.92
C GLN A 594 1.78 -13.24 -32.25
N LEU A 595 2.80 -13.75 -32.94
CA LEU A 595 4.18 -13.80 -32.48
C LEU A 595 5.06 -12.83 -33.29
N ASP A 596 4.50 -11.68 -33.69
CA ASP A 596 5.16 -10.74 -34.61
C ASP A 596 6.45 -10.16 -33.98
N GLY A 597 7.62 -10.52 -34.49
CA GLY A 597 8.91 -10.10 -33.93
C GLY A 597 9.29 -10.81 -32.62
N ALA A 598 8.53 -11.83 -32.19
CA ALA A 598 8.82 -12.58 -30.98
C ALA A 598 10.12 -13.37 -31.12
N GLN A 599 10.91 -13.45 -30.04
CA GLN A 599 12.18 -14.16 -30.03
C GLN A 599 12.18 -15.26 -28.95
N PHE A 600 12.52 -16.48 -29.35
CA PHE A 600 12.59 -17.67 -28.50
C PHE A 600 14.02 -18.21 -28.53
N LYS A 601 14.82 -17.88 -27.50
CA LYS A 601 16.23 -18.33 -27.42
C LYS A 601 16.35 -19.81 -27.09
N SER A 602 15.36 -20.38 -26.39
CA SER A 602 15.26 -21.81 -26.10
C SER A 602 14.19 -22.49 -26.96
N MET A 603 14.06 -23.82 -26.86
CA MET A 603 12.99 -24.58 -27.51
C MET A 603 11.62 -24.08 -27.03
N ALA A 604 10.72 -23.77 -27.97
CA ALA A 604 9.34 -23.40 -27.69
C ALA A 604 8.40 -24.58 -27.91
N GLU A 605 7.65 -24.97 -26.87
CA GLU A 605 6.76 -26.14 -26.90
C GLU A 605 5.32 -25.71 -27.18
N PHE A 606 4.79 -26.08 -28.36
CA PHE A 606 3.42 -25.83 -28.80
C PHE A 606 2.61 -27.15 -28.89
N ASN A 607 3.02 -28.21 -28.18
CA ASN A 607 2.39 -29.52 -28.34
C ASN A 607 0.91 -29.49 -27.99
N ASN A 608 0.08 -30.07 -28.84
CA ASN A 608 -1.37 -30.14 -28.66
C ASN A 608 -2.03 -28.77 -28.44
N ILE A 609 -1.39 -27.67 -28.88
CA ILE A 609 -2.02 -26.35 -28.88
C ILE A 609 -3.19 -26.33 -29.87
N SER A 610 -4.26 -25.61 -29.53
CA SER A 610 -5.41 -25.39 -30.40
C SER A 610 -5.56 -23.90 -30.71
N ILE A 611 -5.36 -23.51 -31.96
CA ILE A 611 -5.50 -22.14 -32.44
C ILE A 611 -6.65 -22.10 -33.45
N LYS A 612 -7.79 -21.52 -33.04
CA LYS A 612 -9.05 -21.62 -33.79
C LYS A 612 -9.09 -20.77 -35.06
N ASN A 613 -8.30 -19.70 -35.16
CA ASN A 613 -8.24 -18.85 -36.37
C ASN A 613 -6.82 -18.74 -36.96
N GLU A 614 -5.93 -17.93 -36.40
CA GLU A 614 -4.62 -17.66 -37.04
C GLU A 614 -3.45 -17.78 -36.06
N LEU A 615 -2.43 -18.55 -36.45
CA LEU A 615 -1.07 -18.45 -35.91
C LEU A 615 -0.24 -17.58 -36.84
N ILE A 616 0.25 -16.45 -36.34
CA ILE A 616 1.01 -15.48 -37.12
C ILE A 616 2.46 -15.43 -36.62
N LEU A 617 3.40 -15.76 -37.50
CA LEU A 617 4.85 -15.85 -37.23
C LEU A 617 5.64 -14.80 -38.05
N ARG A 618 5.23 -13.53 -38.06
CA ARG A 618 5.96 -12.51 -38.86
C ARG A 618 7.21 -12.07 -38.14
N LYS A 619 8.38 -12.17 -38.76
CA LYS A 619 9.67 -11.82 -38.13
C LYS A 619 9.93 -12.54 -36.79
N ALA A 620 9.21 -13.61 -36.49
CA ALA A 620 9.47 -14.42 -35.31
C ALA A 620 10.84 -15.09 -35.44
N ILE A 621 11.54 -15.34 -34.34
CA ILE A 621 12.85 -16.01 -34.37
C ILE A 621 12.88 -17.11 -33.31
N PHE A 622 13.04 -18.35 -33.76
CA PHE A 622 13.26 -19.54 -32.94
C PHE A 622 14.73 -19.97 -33.09
N TYR A 623 15.53 -19.75 -32.05
CA TYR A 623 16.97 -20.04 -32.08
C TYR A 623 17.27 -21.53 -31.93
N GLU A 624 16.59 -22.22 -31.01
CA GLU A 624 16.80 -23.65 -30.75
C GLU A 624 15.74 -24.57 -31.38
N GLY A 625 14.66 -24.01 -31.94
CA GLY A 625 13.59 -24.77 -32.58
C GLY A 625 12.21 -24.55 -31.96
N ALA A 626 11.22 -25.27 -32.49
CA ALA A 626 9.84 -25.22 -32.03
C ALA A 626 9.13 -26.57 -32.21
N ASN A 627 8.28 -26.94 -31.24
CA ASN A 627 7.58 -28.23 -31.23
C ASN A 627 6.08 -28.04 -31.39
N PHE A 628 5.56 -28.30 -32.59
CA PHE A 628 4.14 -28.22 -32.93
C PHE A 628 3.46 -29.60 -32.92
N SER A 629 4.00 -30.60 -32.22
CA SER A 629 3.43 -31.95 -32.25
C SER A 629 1.97 -31.95 -31.80
N GLY A 630 1.06 -32.48 -32.63
CA GLY A 630 -0.38 -32.52 -32.34
C GLY A 630 -1.08 -31.16 -32.36
N ALA A 631 -0.42 -30.09 -32.80
CA ALA A 631 -1.02 -28.76 -32.90
C ALA A 631 -2.18 -28.74 -33.91
N LYS A 632 -3.24 -28.00 -33.58
CA LYS A 632 -4.41 -27.78 -34.43
C LYS A 632 -4.55 -26.30 -34.73
N ILE A 633 -4.27 -25.90 -35.97
CA ILE A 633 -4.18 -24.49 -36.35
C ILE A 633 -5.08 -24.25 -37.55
N ARG A 634 -6.07 -23.38 -37.49
CA ARG A 634 -6.89 -23.15 -38.71
C ARG A 634 -6.07 -22.53 -39.85
N ARG A 635 -5.37 -21.42 -39.61
CA ARG A 635 -4.50 -20.77 -40.60
C ARG A 635 -3.12 -20.51 -40.01
N LEU A 636 -2.08 -21.03 -40.68
CA LEU A 636 -0.69 -20.75 -40.36
C LEU A 636 -0.14 -19.68 -41.32
N ILE A 637 0.37 -18.58 -40.76
CA ILE A 637 0.96 -17.47 -41.52
C ILE A 637 2.44 -17.32 -41.14
N ILE A 638 3.31 -17.42 -42.14
CA ILE A 638 4.76 -17.20 -42.05
C ILE A 638 5.11 -16.18 -43.12
N ASP A 639 5.83 -15.12 -42.75
CA ASP A 639 6.29 -14.16 -43.75
C ASP A 639 7.52 -14.67 -44.52
N SER A 640 8.14 -13.83 -45.34
CA SER A 640 9.34 -14.21 -46.08
C SER A 640 10.61 -14.30 -45.22
N SER A 641 10.54 -13.91 -43.94
CA SER A 641 11.66 -14.11 -43.03
C SER A 641 11.63 -15.55 -42.53
N ASN A 642 12.75 -16.27 -42.64
CA ASN A 642 12.84 -17.60 -42.07
C ASN A 642 12.85 -17.48 -40.54
N PRO A 643 11.81 -17.95 -39.84
CA PRO A 643 11.76 -17.80 -38.39
C PRO A 643 12.62 -18.83 -37.67
N PHE A 644 13.15 -19.85 -38.35
CA PHE A 644 13.86 -20.98 -37.72
C PHE A 644 15.36 -20.94 -38.02
N ARG A 645 16.18 -20.76 -36.97
CA ARG A 645 17.65 -20.65 -37.13
C ARG A 645 18.35 -22.01 -37.20
N LYS A 646 17.80 -23.03 -36.54
CA LYS A 646 18.28 -24.43 -36.55
C LYS A 646 17.26 -25.38 -37.18
N GLU A 647 17.70 -26.56 -37.59
CA GLU A 647 16.87 -27.67 -38.10
C GLU A 647 16.25 -28.45 -36.94
N LYS A 648 15.32 -27.82 -36.22
CA LYS A 648 14.68 -28.40 -35.02
C LYS A 648 13.20 -28.03 -34.94
N ILE A 649 12.49 -28.16 -36.05
CA ILE A 649 11.03 -28.02 -36.04
C ILE A 649 10.39 -29.40 -36.01
N ILE A 650 9.51 -29.62 -35.04
CA ILE A 650 8.78 -30.88 -34.90
C ILE A 650 7.32 -30.63 -35.25
N PHE A 651 6.82 -31.26 -36.31
CA PHE A 651 5.44 -31.14 -36.78
C PHE A 651 4.62 -32.42 -36.64
N THR A 652 5.07 -33.40 -35.83
CA THR A 652 4.43 -34.72 -35.73
C THR A 652 2.94 -34.60 -35.39
N GLY A 653 2.06 -34.94 -36.32
CA GLY A 653 0.61 -34.83 -36.13
C GLY A 653 0.05 -33.40 -36.07
N CYS A 654 0.83 -32.39 -36.49
CA CYS A 654 0.35 -31.02 -36.66
C CYS A 654 -0.61 -30.93 -37.86
N THR A 655 -1.71 -30.19 -37.70
CA THR A 655 -2.73 -30.01 -38.74
C THR A 655 -3.06 -28.53 -38.93
N PHE A 656 -3.31 -28.15 -40.19
CA PHE A 656 -3.87 -26.84 -40.52
C PHE A 656 -4.80 -26.86 -41.74
N ASP A 657 -5.69 -25.87 -41.85
CA ASP A 657 -6.63 -25.78 -43.00
C ASP A 657 -6.07 -24.88 -44.11
N PHE A 658 -5.35 -23.82 -43.71
CA PHE A 658 -4.80 -22.82 -44.60
C PHE A 658 -3.34 -22.51 -44.25
N PHE A 659 -2.52 -22.31 -45.29
CA PHE A 659 -1.14 -21.90 -45.15
C PHE A 659 -0.87 -20.66 -46.00
N ASN A 660 -0.18 -19.68 -45.43
CA ASN A 660 0.29 -18.49 -46.13
C ASN A 660 1.75 -18.22 -45.77
N GLY A 661 2.67 -18.52 -46.69
CA GLY A 661 4.11 -18.35 -46.50
C GLY A 661 4.92 -19.16 -47.51
N ASP A 662 6.24 -19.17 -47.36
CA ASP A 662 7.11 -20.08 -48.12
C ASP A 662 7.22 -21.42 -47.39
N TRP A 663 6.56 -22.44 -47.94
CA TRP A 663 6.49 -23.78 -47.31
C TRP A 663 7.85 -24.46 -47.19
N ARG A 664 8.83 -24.07 -48.01
CA ARG A 664 10.20 -24.60 -47.96
C ARG A 664 10.86 -24.33 -46.60
N LEU A 665 10.51 -23.20 -45.97
CA LEU A 665 11.00 -22.84 -44.64
C LEU A 665 10.58 -23.85 -43.56
N LEU A 666 9.47 -24.56 -43.76
CA LEU A 666 9.02 -25.62 -42.86
C LEU A 666 9.73 -26.94 -43.17
N VAL A 667 9.76 -27.31 -44.45
CA VAL A 667 10.28 -28.60 -44.91
C VAL A 667 11.79 -28.71 -44.69
N ASP A 668 12.54 -27.67 -45.05
CA ASP A 668 14.00 -27.64 -44.95
C ASP A 668 14.51 -27.66 -43.49
N ARG A 669 13.62 -27.37 -42.53
CA ARG A 669 13.96 -27.20 -41.11
C ARG A 669 13.29 -28.24 -40.20
N GLN A 670 12.53 -29.16 -40.79
CA GLN A 670 11.91 -30.24 -40.05
C GLN A 670 12.97 -31.22 -39.54
N ASP A 671 12.86 -31.60 -38.27
CA ASP A 671 13.71 -32.61 -37.68
C ASP A 671 13.37 -34.00 -38.28
N PRO A 672 14.33 -34.68 -38.95
CA PRO A 672 14.07 -35.96 -39.60
C PRO A 672 13.73 -37.09 -38.61
N GLU A 673 14.13 -37.00 -37.34
CA GLU A 673 13.80 -38.02 -36.33
C GLU A 673 12.32 -38.04 -35.97
N TYR A 674 11.62 -36.91 -36.18
CA TYR A 674 10.22 -36.72 -35.82
C TYR A 674 9.31 -36.51 -37.04
N PHE A 675 9.70 -37.06 -38.19
CA PHE A 675 8.95 -36.95 -39.42
C PHE A 675 7.50 -37.47 -39.29
N SER A 676 6.55 -36.73 -39.86
CA SER A 676 5.18 -37.19 -40.08
C SER A 676 4.67 -36.67 -41.42
N LEU A 677 3.86 -37.47 -42.11
CA LEU A 677 3.31 -37.14 -43.43
C LEU A 677 2.25 -36.02 -43.38
N ASP A 678 1.57 -35.83 -42.24
CA ASP A 678 0.42 -34.93 -42.09
C ASP A 678 0.65 -33.48 -42.55
N PRO A 679 1.67 -32.74 -42.08
CA PRO A 679 1.91 -31.35 -42.53
C PRO A 679 2.17 -31.26 -44.04
N TYR A 680 2.82 -32.26 -44.64
CA TYR A 680 3.11 -32.30 -46.07
C TYR A 680 1.83 -32.48 -46.91
N LEU A 681 0.93 -33.37 -46.50
CA LEU A 681 -0.36 -33.56 -47.18
C LEU A 681 -1.22 -32.30 -47.14
N VAL A 682 -1.14 -31.55 -46.04
CA VAL A 682 -1.83 -30.27 -45.91
C VAL A 682 -1.20 -29.21 -46.83
N LEU A 683 0.14 -29.09 -46.83
CA LEU A 683 0.85 -28.15 -47.71
C LEU A 683 0.56 -28.44 -49.19
N GLU A 684 0.58 -29.72 -49.60
CA GLU A 684 0.22 -30.14 -50.95
C GLU A 684 -1.21 -29.72 -51.30
N ARG A 685 -2.16 -29.97 -50.40
CA ARG A 685 -3.56 -29.58 -50.59
C ARG A 685 -3.70 -28.06 -50.72
N CYS A 686 -3.02 -27.27 -49.89
CA CYS A 686 -3.02 -25.82 -49.98
C CYS A 686 -2.42 -25.33 -51.31
N ALA A 687 -1.29 -25.90 -51.74
CA ALA A 687 -0.64 -25.54 -53.00
C ALA A 687 -1.53 -25.88 -54.21
N ARG A 688 -2.16 -27.06 -54.23
CA ARG A 688 -3.12 -27.43 -55.29
C ARG A 688 -4.35 -26.54 -55.27
N ALA A 689 -4.89 -26.20 -54.10
CA ALA A 689 -6.03 -25.30 -53.97
C ALA A 689 -5.72 -23.87 -54.45
N ALA A 690 -4.47 -23.44 -54.34
CA ALA A 690 -3.98 -22.16 -54.88
C ALA A 690 -3.65 -22.20 -56.39
N GLY A 691 -3.79 -23.35 -57.06
CA GLY A 691 -3.44 -23.53 -58.48
C GLY A 691 -1.94 -23.77 -58.73
N CYS A 692 -1.14 -23.94 -57.68
CA CYS A 692 0.31 -24.16 -57.72
C CYS A 692 0.64 -25.65 -57.80
N HIS A 693 0.19 -26.34 -58.85
CA HIS A 693 0.36 -27.80 -58.99
C HIS A 693 1.83 -28.24 -59.04
N ASN A 694 2.69 -27.47 -59.71
CA ASN A 694 4.12 -27.78 -59.81
C ASN A 694 4.84 -27.68 -58.47
N GLU A 695 4.43 -26.75 -57.61
CA GLU A 695 4.93 -26.62 -56.24
C GLU A 695 4.42 -27.76 -55.37
N ALA A 696 3.16 -28.15 -55.53
CA ALA A 696 2.57 -29.26 -54.79
C ALA A 696 3.34 -30.58 -55.02
N ASP A 697 3.72 -30.87 -56.26
CA ASP A 697 4.48 -32.07 -56.61
C ASP A 697 5.91 -32.05 -56.03
N LYS A 698 6.46 -30.86 -55.71
CA LYS A 698 7.81 -30.70 -55.14
C LYS A 698 7.85 -30.87 -53.62
N ILE A 699 6.73 -30.91 -52.91
CA ILE A 699 6.71 -30.96 -51.43
C ILE A 699 7.31 -32.27 -50.87
N TYR A 700 7.29 -33.34 -51.66
CA TYR A 700 7.79 -34.66 -51.28
C TYR A 700 9.21 -34.99 -51.78
N HIS A 701 9.84 -34.06 -52.51
CA HIS A 701 11.13 -34.23 -53.17
C HIS A 701 12.14 -33.22 -52.64
#